data_AF-A0A2V6CVY2-F1
#
_entry.id   AF-A0A2V6CVY2-F1
#
_cell.length_a   1.000
_cell.length_b   1.000
_cell.length_c   1.000
_cell.angle_alpha   90.00
_cell.angle_beta   90.00
_cell.angle_gamma   90.00
#
_symmetry.space_group_name_H-M   'P 1'
#
loop_
_entity.id
_entity.type
_entity.pdbx_description
1 polymer ?
#
loop_
_entity_poly.entity_id
_entity_poly.type
_entity_poly.pdbx_seq_one_letter_code
_entity_poly.pdbx_strand_id
1 'polypeptide(L)'
;MLQSVYRSPLPRLFLLFLLGLGSSVIAAPTPTPTPHLIDASFVPAPGTNDAVNVVIPQPDGKVIVAGRFTQANNVGRNRIARFNFNGSLDTSFNPGSGADAEITAAVLQPDGRIVVAGRFTSFNGVMHNRVCRLNADGSVDQTFGLGAGINNSVFALALQSDGRILVGGQFSQVDLTQRFNLARLNTNGSVDLTFDPVNGPNGDVNAIVIQPNGAIIIGGTFIGYNGFSRGGIARVSTNGELDPSFDSGVGTGGNVFALALQHNGQIVLGGRFVQYAGTNRTFIARVFSNGSLDPGFNPVPDDWVQSLAVEPDDRILVGGFFTAINGIGRSRIARLNTTGSVDTTFDPGFGCLGSLTNDATQVRGIALQPFGRVLTGGVFTSYDTLLRHNIVRLFDGSASFQNLSARAHVFTGEQILIVGFIIEGTENKMVLIRGLGPSLAAFGVLNPLADPTLSLFDHNGTLIGANDNWKSTQQAQIQATGWAPSNDFEAAILATLSPGAYTAFLQGKAATTGIGLAEICDVDPSVNAQATNLSARGFVGTGSDVLIGGIIIRGPTGSMQRVLVRALGPSLGSGGVASPLANPMLSLLDANGNVIANNDNWQDLQQADIAATGKAPPNTKESAILALLAPGNYTAIVTGKNGTTGVGLIEFYSLR
;
A
#
# COMPACT_ATOMS: atom_id res chain seq x y z
N MET A 1 -35.88 41.48 29.16
CA MET A 1 -34.51 40.93 29.07
C MET A 1 -34.61 39.48 28.61
N LEU A 2 -34.47 39.25 27.30
CA LEU A 2 -34.36 37.95 26.66
C LEU A 2 -33.34 38.17 25.54
N GLN A 3 -32.15 37.56 25.67
CA GLN A 3 -31.05 37.69 24.71
C GLN A 3 -31.34 36.84 23.47
N SER A 4 -31.18 37.47 22.31
CA SER A 4 -31.32 36.86 20.99
C SER A 4 -30.16 35.91 20.69
N VAL A 5 -30.49 34.68 20.32
CA VAL A 5 -29.57 33.77 19.62
C VAL A 5 -29.37 34.30 18.20
N TYR A 6 -28.17 34.80 17.91
CA TYR A 6 -27.73 35.10 16.54
C TYR A 6 -27.65 33.78 15.77
N ARG A 7 -28.60 33.53 14.87
CA ARG A 7 -28.46 32.52 13.81
C ARG A 7 -27.52 33.08 12.75
N SER A 8 -26.34 32.47 12.59
CA SER A 8 -25.40 32.77 11.50
C SER A 8 -25.99 32.40 10.13
N PRO A 9 -25.81 33.19 9.06
CA PRO A 9 -26.34 32.89 7.74
C PRO A 9 -25.37 31.94 7.00
N LEU A 10 -25.30 30.68 7.41
CA LEU A 10 -24.50 29.63 6.76
C LEU A 10 -25.23 28.65 5.80
N PRO A 11 -26.53 28.78 5.43
CA PRO A 11 -27.18 27.71 4.65
C PRO A 11 -26.96 27.80 3.11
N ARG A 12 -26.02 28.61 2.60
CA ARG A 12 -25.77 28.77 1.15
C ARG A 12 -24.36 28.40 0.66
N LEU A 13 -23.47 27.95 1.56
CA LEU A 13 -22.13 27.47 1.18
C LEU A 13 -22.13 25.97 0.80
N PHE A 14 -23.24 25.28 1.02
CA PHE A 14 -23.38 23.84 0.85
C PHE A 14 -24.17 23.48 -0.39
N LEU A 15 -23.55 23.60 -1.56
CA LEU A 15 -23.80 22.70 -2.68
C LEU A 15 -22.79 22.99 -3.81
N LEU A 16 -22.31 21.93 -4.46
CA LEU A 16 -21.61 21.86 -5.74
C LEU A 16 -20.10 21.55 -5.68
N PHE A 17 -19.84 20.27 -5.40
CA PHE A 17 -18.75 19.49 -6.00
C PHE A 17 -19.29 18.51 -7.07
N LEU A 18 -20.24 18.98 -7.88
CA LEU A 18 -20.71 18.28 -9.10
C LEU A 18 -20.07 18.84 -10.37
N LEU A 19 -18.96 19.56 -10.21
CA LEU A 19 -18.36 20.44 -11.19
C LEU A 19 -17.59 19.75 -12.35
N GLY A 20 -17.87 18.47 -12.58
CA GLY A 20 -17.32 17.70 -13.70
C GLY A 20 -18.25 16.65 -14.29
N LEU A 21 -19.51 16.52 -13.85
CA LEU A 21 -20.43 15.51 -14.37
C LEU A 21 -21.72 16.19 -14.83
N GLY A 22 -21.80 16.49 -16.13
CA GLY A 22 -23.08 16.84 -16.74
C GLY A 22 -24.07 15.70 -16.53
N SER A 23 -25.28 16.04 -16.10
CA SER A 23 -26.39 15.12 -15.80
C SER A 23 -26.96 14.37 -17.01
N SER A 24 -26.20 14.13 -18.08
CA SER A 24 -26.73 13.49 -19.29
C SER A 24 -25.74 12.66 -20.12
N VAL A 25 -24.49 12.49 -19.70
CA VAL A 25 -23.61 11.44 -20.26
C VAL A 25 -22.65 10.99 -19.16
N ILE A 26 -22.99 9.89 -18.48
CA ILE A 26 -21.96 9.11 -17.78
C ILE A 26 -21.07 8.57 -18.90
N ALA A 27 -19.97 9.26 -19.22
CA ALA A 27 -18.85 8.58 -19.84
C ALA A 27 -18.57 7.40 -18.92
N ALA A 28 -18.68 6.18 -19.46
CA ALA A 28 -18.48 4.97 -18.67
C ALA A 28 -17.21 5.17 -17.84
N PRO A 29 -17.25 4.96 -16.51
CA PRO A 29 -16.03 4.87 -15.72
C PRO A 29 -15.03 4.04 -16.52
N THR A 30 -13.79 4.50 -16.69
CA THR A 30 -12.71 3.54 -16.89
C THR A 30 -12.89 2.53 -15.75
N PRO A 31 -13.20 1.25 -16.04
CA PRO A 31 -13.69 0.35 -15.02
C PRO A 31 -12.60 0.23 -13.96
N THR A 32 -12.93 0.61 -12.73
CA THR A 32 -12.07 0.29 -11.60
C THR A 32 -11.86 -1.22 -11.63
N PRO A 33 -10.60 -1.70 -11.56
CA PRO A 33 -10.36 -3.13 -11.59
C PRO A 33 -11.18 -3.78 -10.49
N THR A 34 -12.07 -4.68 -10.88
CA THR A 34 -12.91 -5.38 -9.91
C THR A 34 -11.97 -6.19 -9.01
N PRO A 35 -12.16 -6.21 -7.67
CA PRO A 35 -11.46 -7.14 -6.78
C PRO A 35 -11.43 -8.53 -7.38
N HIS A 36 -10.52 -9.41 -6.95
CA HIS A 36 -10.41 -10.82 -7.35
C HIS A 36 -10.17 -11.09 -8.85
N LEU A 37 -10.47 -10.16 -9.76
CA LEU A 37 -10.22 -10.35 -11.17
C LEU A 37 -8.74 -10.40 -11.43
N ILE A 38 -8.38 -11.26 -12.38
CA ILE A 38 -7.02 -11.37 -12.84
C ILE A 38 -6.54 -10.06 -13.45
N ASP A 39 -5.30 -9.69 -13.15
CA ASP A 39 -4.62 -8.65 -13.92
C ASP A 39 -4.21 -9.25 -15.27
N ALA A 40 -5.01 -8.99 -16.29
CA ALA A 40 -4.79 -9.49 -17.64
C ALA A 40 -3.48 -8.98 -18.27
N SER A 41 -2.89 -7.91 -17.73
CA SER A 41 -1.58 -7.42 -18.18
C SER A 41 -0.41 -8.27 -17.67
N PHE A 42 -0.63 -9.10 -16.64
CA PHE A 42 0.36 -10.03 -16.09
C PHE A 42 0.14 -11.44 -16.62
N VAL A 43 0.96 -11.82 -17.60
CA VAL A 43 0.83 -13.11 -18.29
C VAL A 43 2.14 -13.91 -18.22
N PRO A 44 2.37 -14.64 -17.11
CA PRO A 44 3.42 -15.65 -17.08
C PRO A 44 3.05 -16.79 -18.03
N ALA A 45 3.92 -17.06 -19.01
CA ALA A 45 3.66 -18.00 -20.09
C ALA A 45 4.77 -19.08 -20.17
N PRO A 46 4.55 -20.30 -19.63
CA PRO A 46 3.38 -20.72 -18.85
C PRO A 46 3.42 -20.35 -17.34
N GLY A 47 4.50 -19.74 -16.85
CA GLY A 47 4.80 -19.63 -15.42
C GLY A 47 5.91 -20.61 -15.00
N THR A 48 5.79 -21.25 -13.85
CA THR A 48 6.80 -22.22 -13.36
C THR A 48 6.34 -23.66 -13.51
N ASN A 49 7.29 -24.60 -13.55
CA ASN A 49 6.97 -26.04 -13.69
C ASN A 49 6.74 -26.80 -12.36
N ASP A 50 6.98 -26.16 -11.21
CA ASP A 50 6.76 -26.71 -9.86
C ASP A 50 6.45 -25.51 -8.92
N ALA A 51 6.13 -25.81 -7.66
CA ALA A 51 5.62 -24.92 -6.64
C ALA A 51 6.41 -23.62 -6.51
N VAL A 52 5.66 -22.53 -6.30
CA VAL A 52 6.19 -21.26 -5.80
C VAL A 52 5.84 -21.15 -4.33
N ASN A 53 6.85 -21.04 -3.48
CA ASN A 53 6.69 -20.88 -2.03
C ASN A 53 6.67 -19.40 -1.62
N VAL A 54 7.45 -18.59 -2.33
CA VAL A 54 7.68 -17.18 -1.98
C VAL A 54 7.39 -16.32 -3.20
N VAL A 55 6.67 -15.23 -2.97
CA VAL A 55 6.42 -14.15 -3.93
C VAL A 55 6.86 -12.82 -3.32
N ILE A 56 7.68 -12.06 -4.03
CA ILE A 56 8.23 -10.78 -3.56
C ILE A 56 7.99 -9.73 -4.65
N PRO A 57 7.00 -8.85 -4.48
CA PRO A 57 6.86 -7.64 -5.26
C PRO A 57 8.06 -6.71 -5.03
N GLN A 58 8.57 -6.11 -6.10
CA GLN A 58 9.65 -5.14 -6.04
C GLN A 58 9.13 -3.71 -6.27
N PRO A 59 9.82 -2.67 -5.76
CA PRO A 59 9.43 -1.28 -5.98
C PRO A 59 9.32 -0.90 -7.46
N ASP A 60 10.09 -1.58 -8.32
CA ASP A 60 10.08 -1.34 -9.76
C ASP A 60 8.92 -2.05 -10.51
N GLY A 61 7.98 -2.66 -9.79
CA GLY A 61 6.88 -3.43 -10.37
C GLY A 61 7.25 -4.85 -10.82
N LYS A 62 8.54 -5.21 -10.80
CA LYS A 62 8.94 -6.60 -11.04
C LYS A 62 8.57 -7.48 -9.86
N VAL A 63 8.63 -8.77 -10.11
CA VAL A 63 8.23 -9.80 -9.15
C VAL A 63 9.31 -10.86 -9.09
N ILE A 64 9.82 -11.13 -7.90
CA ILE A 64 10.66 -12.31 -7.65
C ILE A 64 9.78 -13.43 -7.13
N VAL A 65 10.02 -14.64 -7.63
CA VAL A 65 9.42 -15.86 -7.10
C VAL A 65 10.50 -16.87 -6.75
N ALA A 66 10.27 -17.64 -5.70
CA ALA A 66 11.16 -18.72 -5.30
C ALA A 66 10.39 -19.96 -4.81
N GLY A 67 10.96 -21.15 -4.99
CA GLY A 67 10.27 -22.39 -4.61
C GLY A 67 10.95 -23.66 -5.10
N ARG A 68 10.15 -24.62 -5.58
CA ARG A 68 10.60 -25.94 -6.06
C ARG A 68 10.82 -26.05 -7.58
N PHE A 69 10.40 -25.03 -8.29
CA PHE A 69 11.01 -24.56 -9.52
C PHE A 69 12.26 -25.17 -10.16
N THR A 70 12.24 -25.67 -11.40
CA THR A 70 13.45 -25.74 -12.24
C THR A 70 13.34 -24.99 -13.57
N GLN A 71 12.13 -24.55 -13.94
CA GLN A 71 11.89 -23.73 -15.12
C GLN A 71 10.93 -22.58 -14.79
N ALA A 72 11.15 -21.43 -15.44
CA ALA A 72 10.24 -20.29 -15.44
C ALA A 72 10.10 -19.78 -16.89
N ASN A 73 8.87 -19.69 -17.39
CA ASN A 73 8.55 -19.43 -18.80
C ASN A 73 9.38 -20.29 -19.77
N ASN A 74 9.51 -21.59 -19.46
CA ASN A 74 10.30 -22.59 -20.20
C ASN A 74 11.81 -22.31 -20.28
N VAL A 75 12.33 -21.36 -19.49
CA VAL A 75 13.77 -21.12 -19.32
C VAL A 75 14.24 -21.81 -18.05
N GLY A 76 15.38 -22.50 -18.13
CA GLY A 76 16.02 -23.11 -16.95
C GLY A 76 16.30 -22.07 -15.87
N ARG A 77 15.59 -22.19 -14.75
CA ARG A 77 15.68 -21.31 -13.57
C ARG A 77 15.48 -22.17 -12.34
N ASN A 78 16.58 -22.55 -11.70
CA ASN A 78 16.52 -23.38 -10.51
C ASN A 78 16.13 -22.53 -9.30
N ARG A 79 14.92 -22.81 -8.79
CA ARG A 79 14.38 -22.39 -7.49
C ARG A 79 14.13 -20.90 -7.30
N ILE A 80 14.61 -20.02 -8.19
CA ILE A 80 14.35 -18.57 -8.16
C ILE A 80 14.30 -17.98 -9.58
N ALA A 81 13.38 -17.04 -9.81
CA ALA A 81 13.22 -16.30 -11.06
C ALA A 81 12.65 -14.91 -10.78
N ARG A 82 12.89 -13.96 -11.68
CA ARG A 82 12.25 -12.64 -11.68
C ARG A 82 11.40 -12.48 -12.93
N PHE A 83 10.19 -11.95 -12.76
CA PHE A 83 9.26 -11.59 -13.81
C PHE A 83 9.15 -10.08 -13.92
N ASN A 84 9.06 -9.58 -15.16
CA ASN A 84 8.72 -8.19 -15.43
C ASN A 84 7.27 -7.90 -15.03
N PHE A 85 6.90 -6.62 -14.99
CA PHE A 85 5.55 -6.19 -14.63
C PHE A 85 4.44 -6.83 -15.50
N ASN A 86 4.75 -7.16 -16.76
CA ASN A 86 3.82 -7.83 -17.68
C ASN A 86 3.81 -9.38 -17.57
N GLY A 87 4.58 -9.98 -16.66
CA GLY A 87 4.69 -11.44 -16.50
C GLY A 87 5.65 -12.13 -17.47
N SER A 88 6.35 -11.39 -18.35
CA SER A 88 7.49 -11.96 -19.08
C SER A 88 8.66 -12.24 -18.12
N LEU A 89 9.51 -13.20 -18.45
CA LEU A 89 10.69 -13.51 -17.63
C LEU A 89 11.71 -12.38 -17.78
N ASP A 90 12.24 -11.86 -16.67
CA ASP A 90 13.35 -10.92 -16.70
C ASP A 90 14.67 -11.68 -16.88
N THR A 91 15.24 -11.59 -18.08
CA THR A 91 16.49 -12.27 -18.43
C THR A 91 17.73 -11.59 -17.83
N SER A 92 17.62 -10.32 -17.41
CA SER A 92 18.71 -9.61 -16.71
C SER A 92 18.94 -10.13 -15.29
N PHE A 93 17.95 -10.82 -14.70
CA PHE A 93 18.11 -11.54 -13.45
C PHE A 93 18.65 -12.94 -13.72
N ASN A 94 19.89 -13.22 -13.32
CA ASN A 94 20.57 -14.47 -13.60
C ASN A 94 21.19 -15.12 -12.34
N PRO A 95 20.51 -16.10 -11.72
CA PRO A 95 21.04 -16.85 -10.58
C PRO A 95 22.08 -17.94 -10.96
N GLY A 96 22.53 -17.98 -12.22
CA GLY A 96 23.40 -19.04 -12.72
C GLY A 96 22.71 -20.41 -12.62
N SER A 97 23.37 -21.41 -12.03
CA SER A 97 22.75 -22.72 -11.78
C SER A 97 21.73 -22.71 -10.64
N GLY A 98 21.55 -21.59 -9.93
CA GLY A 98 20.60 -21.43 -8.83
C GLY A 98 20.90 -22.33 -7.62
N ALA A 99 19.90 -22.49 -6.75
CA ALA A 99 19.98 -23.36 -5.58
C ALA A 99 19.79 -24.84 -5.96
N ASP A 100 20.52 -25.74 -5.30
CA ASP A 100 20.42 -27.20 -5.52
C ASP A 100 19.16 -27.85 -4.91
N ALA A 101 18.47 -27.15 -4.01
CA ALA A 101 17.20 -27.58 -3.44
C ALA A 101 16.26 -26.40 -3.17
N GLU A 102 15.06 -26.71 -2.67
CA GLU A 102 13.98 -25.76 -2.43
C GLU A 102 14.38 -24.52 -1.62
N ILE A 103 13.99 -23.36 -2.14
CA ILE A 103 13.96 -22.09 -1.40
C ILE A 103 12.58 -21.97 -0.76
N THR A 104 12.56 -21.80 0.56
CA THR A 104 11.35 -21.75 1.40
C THR A 104 11.06 -20.35 1.89
N ALA A 105 12.08 -19.50 2.01
CA ALA A 105 11.97 -18.11 2.46
C ALA A 105 12.88 -17.20 1.64
N ALA A 106 12.43 -15.96 1.44
CA ALA A 106 13.26 -14.91 0.89
C ALA A 106 12.78 -13.53 1.37
N VAL A 107 13.70 -12.57 1.47
CA VAL A 107 13.40 -11.16 1.79
C VAL A 107 14.17 -10.23 0.85
N LEU A 108 13.53 -9.13 0.45
CA LEU A 108 14.13 -8.05 -0.35
C LEU A 108 14.71 -6.98 0.57
N GLN A 109 15.94 -6.57 0.32
CA GLN A 109 16.59 -5.45 0.99
C GLN A 109 16.33 -4.13 0.23
N PRO A 110 16.36 -2.97 0.90
CA PRO A 110 16.13 -1.66 0.26
C PRO A 110 17.08 -1.33 -0.91
N ASP A 111 18.28 -1.91 -0.91
CA ASP A 111 19.28 -1.76 -1.99
C ASP A 111 19.02 -2.69 -3.20
N GLY A 112 17.94 -3.45 -3.18
CA GLY A 112 17.57 -4.40 -4.23
C GLY A 112 18.22 -5.77 -4.11
N ARG A 113 19.10 -6.00 -3.11
CA ARG A 113 19.63 -7.34 -2.81
C ARG A 113 18.56 -8.25 -2.22
N ILE A 114 18.74 -9.55 -2.37
CA ILE A 114 17.75 -10.55 -1.95
C ILE A 114 18.44 -11.58 -1.07
N VAL A 115 17.94 -11.80 0.14
CA VAL A 115 18.40 -12.91 0.98
C VAL A 115 17.45 -14.06 0.77
N VAL A 116 17.97 -15.22 0.38
CA VAL A 116 17.21 -16.45 0.16
C VAL A 116 17.63 -17.50 1.18
N ALA A 117 16.67 -18.32 1.61
CA ALA A 117 16.94 -19.41 2.52
C ALA A 117 16.05 -20.64 2.24
N GLY A 118 16.51 -21.81 2.66
CA GLY A 118 15.74 -23.04 2.53
C GLY A 118 16.51 -24.31 2.80
N ARG A 119 16.29 -25.31 1.96
CA ARG A 119 16.83 -26.67 2.10
C ARG A 119 18.05 -26.94 1.21
N PHE A 120 18.60 -25.90 0.59
CA PHE A 120 19.77 -26.01 -0.31
C PHE A 120 21.10 -26.04 0.46
N THR A 121 22.10 -26.70 -0.12
CA THR A 121 23.48 -26.76 0.38
C THR A 121 24.45 -25.99 -0.51
N SER A 122 24.05 -25.73 -1.76
CA SER A 122 24.82 -24.94 -2.70
C SER A 122 23.94 -23.97 -3.49
N PHE A 123 24.55 -22.88 -3.92
CA PHE A 123 23.97 -21.91 -4.83
C PHE A 123 24.98 -21.59 -5.92
N ASN A 124 24.56 -21.67 -7.19
CA ASN A 124 25.42 -21.50 -8.35
C ASN A 124 26.69 -22.39 -8.32
N GLY A 125 26.54 -23.63 -7.82
CA GLY A 125 27.63 -24.61 -7.68
C GLY A 125 28.61 -24.34 -6.53
N VAL A 126 28.43 -23.25 -5.77
CA VAL A 126 29.27 -22.91 -4.60
C VAL A 126 28.51 -23.25 -3.32
N MET A 127 29.23 -23.74 -2.31
CA MET A 127 28.65 -24.10 -1.02
C MET A 127 28.06 -22.87 -0.32
N HIS A 128 26.75 -22.89 -0.12
CA HIS A 128 25.98 -21.90 0.62
C HIS A 128 24.94 -22.68 1.43
N ASN A 129 25.30 -23.04 2.66
CA ASN A 129 24.42 -23.87 3.50
C ASN A 129 23.20 -23.06 3.95
N ARG A 130 22.06 -23.36 3.34
CA ARG A 130 20.69 -22.96 3.73
C ARG A 130 20.36 -21.48 3.62
N VAL A 131 21.34 -20.59 3.48
CA VAL A 131 21.15 -19.14 3.30
C VAL A 131 22.17 -18.60 2.31
N CYS A 132 21.74 -17.71 1.43
CA CYS A 132 22.55 -17.01 0.44
C CYS A 132 22.00 -15.59 0.24
N ARG A 133 22.88 -14.61 -0.03
CA ARG A 133 22.45 -13.30 -0.51
C ARG A 133 22.79 -13.16 -1.98
N LEU A 134 21.84 -12.61 -2.73
CA LEU A 134 21.96 -12.30 -4.15
C LEU A 134 22.00 -10.78 -4.33
N ASN A 135 22.76 -10.33 -5.32
CA ASN A 135 22.68 -8.98 -5.85
C ASN A 135 21.35 -8.78 -6.61
N ALA A 136 21.03 -7.52 -6.94
CA ALA A 136 19.81 -7.18 -7.66
C ALA A 136 19.70 -7.82 -9.06
N ASP A 137 20.83 -8.23 -9.65
CA ASP A 137 20.91 -8.97 -10.92
C ASP A 137 20.81 -10.50 -10.73
N GLY A 138 20.64 -10.99 -9.51
CA GLY A 138 20.53 -12.41 -9.18
C GLY A 138 21.87 -13.13 -8.99
N SER A 139 23.01 -12.49 -9.26
CA SER A 139 24.33 -13.06 -8.95
C SER A 139 24.53 -13.20 -7.44
N VAL A 140 25.34 -14.18 -7.01
CA VAL A 140 25.66 -14.35 -5.59
C VAL A 140 26.50 -13.18 -5.09
N ASP A 141 26.09 -12.58 -3.97
CA ASP A 141 26.90 -11.60 -3.25
C ASP A 141 27.97 -12.29 -2.41
N GLN A 142 29.20 -12.28 -2.91
CA GLN A 142 30.37 -12.89 -2.28
C GLN A 142 30.79 -12.21 -0.97
N THR A 143 30.24 -11.03 -0.64
CA THR A 143 30.55 -10.30 0.60
C THR A 143 29.69 -10.75 1.79
N PHE A 144 28.67 -11.57 1.55
CA PHE A 144 27.78 -12.08 2.58
C PHE A 144 28.34 -13.39 3.17
N GLY A 145 29.06 -13.27 4.29
CA GLY A 145 29.82 -14.36 4.89
C GLY A 145 29.11 -15.04 6.05
N LEU A 146 28.71 -16.30 5.87
CA LEU A 146 28.03 -17.13 6.87
C LEU A 146 28.92 -18.24 7.47
N GLY A 147 30.20 -18.29 7.09
CA GLY A 147 31.12 -19.34 7.53
C GLY A 147 30.61 -20.75 7.20
N ALA A 148 30.40 -21.59 8.21
CA ALA A 148 29.83 -22.94 8.05
C ALA A 148 28.34 -22.96 7.65
N GLY A 149 27.66 -21.80 7.72
CA GLY A 149 26.23 -21.64 7.42
C GLY A 149 25.33 -22.25 8.48
N ILE A 150 24.10 -22.60 8.09
CA ILE A 150 23.10 -23.17 9.02
C ILE A 150 23.04 -24.68 8.84
N ASN A 151 23.04 -25.42 9.95
CA ASN A 151 23.21 -26.88 9.91
C ASN A 151 21.97 -27.65 9.43
N ASN A 152 20.80 -27.01 9.36
CA ASN A 152 19.56 -27.62 8.90
C ASN A 152 18.57 -26.56 8.37
N SER A 153 17.35 -26.95 8.03
CA SER A 153 16.42 -26.20 7.17
C SER A 153 16.01 -24.86 7.78
N VAL A 154 16.00 -23.83 6.94
CA VAL A 154 15.42 -22.52 7.26
C VAL A 154 14.02 -22.45 6.67
N PHE A 155 13.05 -21.89 7.38
CA PHE A 155 11.66 -21.76 6.93
C PHE A 155 11.16 -20.31 6.93
N ALA A 156 11.78 -19.41 7.69
CA ALA A 156 11.36 -18.02 7.78
C ALA A 156 12.56 -17.07 7.76
N LEU A 157 12.37 -15.93 7.12
CA LEU A 157 13.27 -14.78 7.16
C LEU A 157 12.44 -13.52 7.45
N ALA A 158 12.99 -12.59 8.23
CA ALA A 158 12.43 -11.25 8.37
C ALA A 158 13.55 -10.20 8.39
N LEU A 159 13.39 -9.13 7.61
CA LEU A 159 14.35 -8.03 7.53
C LEU A 159 13.99 -6.94 8.55
N GLN A 160 14.94 -6.59 9.40
CA GLN A 160 14.81 -5.46 10.32
C GLN A 160 15.14 -4.13 9.62
N SER A 161 14.63 -3.01 10.15
CA SER A 161 14.85 -1.67 9.60
C SER A 161 16.32 -1.23 9.59
N ASP A 162 17.15 -1.82 10.45
CA ASP A 162 18.61 -1.61 10.49
C ASP A 162 19.38 -2.53 9.53
N GLY A 163 18.68 -3.32 8.72
CA GLY A 163 19.24 -4.24 7.74
C GLY A 163 19.67 -5.60 8.29
N ARG A 164 19.56 -5.84 9.60
CA ARG A 164 19.77 -7.18 10.18
C ARG A 164 18.65 -8.14 9.80
N ILE A 165 18.94 -9.43 9.80
CA ILE A 165 18.04 -10.46 9.27
C ILE A 165 17.74 -11.47 10.37
N LEU A 166 16.48 -11.64 10.72
CA LEU A 166 16.02 -12.73 11.59
C LEU A 166 15.86 -13.99 10.76
N VAL A 167 16.27 -15.13 11.33
CA VAL A 167 16.24 -16.44 10.69
C VAL A 167 15.51 -17.42 11.59
N GLY A 168 14.46 -18.06 11.06
CA GLY A 168 13.67 -19.08 11.74
C GLY A 168 13.65 -20.39 10.96
N GLY A 169 13.69 -21.53 11.64
CA GLY A 169 13.63 -22.83 10.98
C GLY A 169 13.76 -24.01 11.93
N GLN A 170 14.26 -25.12 11.40
CA GLN A 170 14.58 -26.34 12.14
C GLN A 170 16.10 -26.51 12.17
N PHE A 171 16.78 -25.83 13.08
CA PHE A 171 18.25 -25.87 13.18
C PHE A 171 18.71 -25.76 14.63
N SER A 172 19.95 -26.16 14.88
CA SER A 172 20.56 -26.06 16.22
C SER A 172 21.83 -25.22 16.23
N GLN A 173 22.36 -24.86 15.06
CA GLN A 173 23.58 -24.08 14.93
C GLN A 173 23.55 -23.16 13.71
N VAL A 174 24.16 -21.98 13.87
CA VAL A 174 24.50 -21.04 12.80
C VAL A 174 25.97 -20.72 12.94
N ASP A 175 26.76 -21.00 11.90
CA ASP A 175 28.21 -20.84 11.90
C ASP A 175 28.88 -21.44 13.15
N LEU A 176 28.54 -22.70 13.45
CA LEU A 176 28.97 -23.47 14.63
C LEU A 176 28.52 -22.89 15.99
N THR A 177 27.93 -21.69 16.02
CA THR A 177 27.35 -21.10 17.22
C THR A 177 25.99 -21.71 17.50
N GLN A 178 25.78 -22.17 18.73
CA GLN A 178 24.52 -22.78 19.14
C GLN A 178 23.38 -21.75 19.12
N ARG A 179 22.38 -22.03 18.28
CA ARG A 179 21.16 -21.25 18.12
C ARG A 179 20.05 -22.22 17.76
N PHE A 180 19.08 -22.39 18.64
CA PHE A 180 17.97 -23.30 18.42
C PHE A 180 16.84 -22.59 17.68
N ASN A 181 16.63 -22.98 16.43
CA ASN A 181 15.47 -22.64 15.58
C ASN A 181 15.22 -21.14 15.32
N LEU A 182 15.92 -20.23 16.01
CA LEU A 182 15.85 -18.79 15.87
C LEU A 182 17.26 -18.19 16.01
N ALA A 183 17.63 -17.30 15.09
CA ALA A 183 18.88 -16.56 15.12
C ALA A 183 18.69 -15.18 14.47
N ARG A 184 19.69 -14.31 14.64
CA ARG A 184 19.82 -13.06 13.89
C ARG A 184 21.17 -13.00 13.21
N LEU A 185 21.19 -12.50 11.98
CA LEU A 185 22.38 -12.21 11.20
C LEU A 185 22.58 -10.70 11.10
N ASN A 186 23.84 -10.29 11.11
CA ASN A 186 24.26 -8.94 10.76
C ASN A 186 24.07 -8.69 9.25
N THR A 187 24.17 -7.43 8.84
CA THR A 187 24.05 -7.02 7.42
C THR A 187 25.08 -7.65 6.51
N ASN A 188 26.20 -8.15 7.04
CA ASN A 188 27.26 -8.86 6.31
C ASN A 188 27.11 -10.39 6.36
N GLY A 189 26.05 -10.92 6.99
CA GLY A 189 25.79 -12.36 7.10
C GLY A 189 26.40 -13.06 8.32
N SER A 190 27.29 -12.40 9.06
CA SER A 190 27.81 -12.96 10.33
C SER A 190 26.70 -13.09 11.38
N VAL A 191 26.83 -14.04 12.29
CA VAL A 191 25.89 -14.23 13.40
C VAL A 191 25.91 -13.00 14.33
N ASP A 192 24.76 -12.43 14.64
CA ASP A 192 24.63 -11.39 15.65
C ASP A 192 24.59 -12.03 17.05
N LEU A 193 25.75 -12.04 17.71
CA LEU A 193 25.88 -12.59 19.06
C LEU A 193 25.16 -11.78 20.15
N THR A 194 24.74 -10.53 19.85
CA THR A 194 23.92 -9.74 20.79
C THR A 194 22.46 -10.18 20.81
N PHE A 195 22.05 -11.02 19.85
CA PHE A 195 20.80 -11.72 19.86
C PHE A 195 21.01 -13.15 20.36
N ASP A 196 20.53 -13.44 21.57
CA ASP A 196 20.64 -14.77 22.16
C ASP A 196 19.28 -15.25 22.67
N PRO A 197 18.65 -16.22 21.97
CA PRO A 197 17.40 -16.81 22.43
C PRO A 197 17.60 -17.79 23.61
N VAL A 198 18.84 -17.97 24.08
CA VAL A 198 19.23 -18.94 25.11
C VAL A 198 18.87 -20.35 24.64
N ASN A 199 17.87 -21.00 25.24
CA ASN A 199 17.39 -22.30 24.74
C ASN A 199 16.37 -22.16 23.60
N GLY A 200 15.89 -20.94 23.34
CA GLY A 200 15.00 -20.60 22.23
C GLY A 200 13.70 -21.39 22.17
N PRO A 201 13.02 -21.39 21.02
CA PRO A 201 11.86 -22.23 20.79
C PRO A 201 12.28 -23.70 20.64
N ASN A 202 11.56 -24.61 21.30
CA ASN A 202 11.84 -26.05 21.30
C ASN A 202 11.25 -26.82 20.10
N GLY A 203 10.92 -26.11 19.03
CA GLY A 203 10.39 -26.61 17.78
C GLY A 203 10.60 -25.59 16.66
N ASP A 204 10.16 -25.94 15.46
CA ASP A 204 10.45 -25.18 14.26
C ASP A 204 9.81 -23.79 14.33
N VAL A 205 10.52 -22.79 13.78
CA VAL A 205 9.97 -21.45 13.53
C VAL A 205 9.63 -21.33 12.05
N ASN A 206 8.34 -21.20 11.73
CA ASN A 206 7.81 -21.16 10.36
C ASN A 206 7.43 -19.74 9.91
N ALA A 207 7.20 -18.81 10.84
CA ALA A 207 6.84 -17.44 10.53
C ALA A 207 7.48 -16.46 11.52
N ILE A 208 7.85 -15.27 11.03
CA ILE A 208 8.40 -14.17 11.82
C ILE A 208 7.77 -12.86 11.33
N VAL A 209 7.26 -12.03 12.24
CA VAL A 209 6.89 -10.63 11.94
C VAL A 209 7.47 -9.69 12.99
N ILE A 210 7.86 -8.50 12.57
CA ILE A 210 8.50 -7.48 13.43
C ILE A 210 7.48 -6.39 13.72
N GLN A 211 7.28 -6.06 14.99
CA GLN A 211 6.43 -4.95 15.43
C GLN A 211 7.16 -3.60 15.28
N PRO A 212 6.44 -2.46 15.17
CA PRO A 212 7.05 -1.13 15.02
C PRO A 212 8.06 -0.75 16.11
N ASN A 213 7.89 -1.27 17.32
CA ASN A 213 8.82 -1.07 18.44
C ASN A 213 10.07 -1.98 18.40
N GLY A 214 10.21 -2.81 17.36
CA GLY A 214 11.31 -3.76 17.20
C GLY A 214 11.10 -5.12 17.88
N ALA A 215 10.02 -5.31 18.64
CA ALA A 215 9.68 -6.62 19.19
C ALA A 215 9.33 -7.61 18.06
N ILE A 216 9.58 -8.89 18.28
CA ILE A 216 9.53 -9.93 17.25
C ILE A 216 8.44 -10.93 17.64
N ILE A 217 7.49 -11.20 16.76
CA ILE A 217 6.54 -12.30 16.93
C ILE A 217 7.02 -13.47 16.09
N ILE A 218 7.12 -14.64 16.72
CA ILE A 218 7.45 -15.90 16.05
C ILE A 218 6.26 -16.85 16.09
N GLY A 219 6.11 -17.64 15.02
CA GLY A 219 5.09 -18.67 14.88
C GLY A 219 5.69 -19.96 14.36
N GLY A 220 5.20 -21.11 14.82
CA GLY A 220 5.72 -22.41 14.36
C GLY A 220 5.16 -23.62 15.07
N THR A 221 5.97 -24.67 15.22
CA THR A 221 5.58 -25.97 15.82
C THR A 221 5.98 -26.12 17.29
N PHE A 222 6.73 -25.15 17.84
CA PHE A 222 7.21 -25.18 19.21
C PHE A 222 6.07 -25.17 20.24
N ILE A 223 6.32 -25.78 21.40
CA ILE A 223 5.40 -25.80 22.56
C ILE A 223 5.98 -25.04 23.76
N GLY A 224 7.22 -24.59 23.66
CA GLY A 224 7.87 -23.76 24.65
C GLY A 224 8.99 -22.89 24.08
N TYR A 225 9.33 -21.86 24.85
CA TYR A 225 10.43 -20.94 24.59
C TYR A 225 11.24 -20.77 25.87
N ASN A 226 12.54 -21.10 25.81
CA ASN A 226 13.45 -21.01 26.95
C ASN A 226 12.90 -21.65 28.24
N GLY A 227 12.23 -22.81 28.12
CA GLY A 227 11.61 -23.53 29.24
C GLY A 227 10.22 -23.06 29.64
N PHE A 228 9.74 -21.92 29.14
CA PHE A 228 8.37 -21.44 29.37
C PHE A 228 7.40 -22.04 28.35
N SER A 229 6.18 -22.36 28.78
CA SER A 229 5.14 -22.87 27.87
C SER A 229 4.69 -21.77 26.89
N ARG A 230 4.77 -22.07 25.60
CA ARG A 230 4.38 -21.21 24.48
C ARG A 230 3.99 -22.09 23.30
N GLY A 231 2.69 -22.34 23.13
CA GLY A 231 2.19 -23.18 22.03
C GLY A 231 2.09 -22.41 20.72
N GLY A 232 3.05 -22.62 19.83
CA GLY A 232 3.01 -22.17 18.43
C GLY A 232 3.13 -20.66 18.18
N ILE A 233 3.12 -19.82 19.22
CA ILE A 233 3.37 -18.38 19.14
C ILE A 233 4.16 -17.87 20.36
N ALA A 234 5.06 -16.92 20.14
CA ALA A 234 5.73 -16.16 21.20
C ALA A 234 6.11 -14.76 20.73
N ARG A 235 6.20 -13.81 21.66
CA ARG A 235 6.87 -12.52 21.44
C ARG A 235 8.26 -12.55 22.06
N VAL A 236 9.22 -12.04 21.33
CA VAL A 236 10.65 -12.03 21.64
C VAL A 236 11.15 -10.58 21.57
N SER A 237 11.95 -10.16 22.54
CA SER A 237 12.57 -8.84 22.57
C SER A 237 13.71 -8.72 21.55
N THR A 238 14.23 -7.50 21.37
CA THR A 238 15.29 -7.18 20.40
C THR A 238 16.63 -7.85 20.69
N ASN A 239 16.82 -8.40 21.90
CA ASN A 239 17.98 -9.20 22.32
C ASN A 239 17.75 -10.72 22.23
N GLY A 240 16.56 -11.19 21.84
CA GLY A 240 16.26 -12.61 21.74
C GLY A 240 15.61 -13.21 22.99
N GLU A 241 15.38 -12.45 24.06
CA GLU A 241 14.69 -12.99 25.25
C GLU A 241 13.17 -13.06 25.05
N LEU A 242 12.52 -13.97 25.78
CA LEU A 242 11.06 -14.07 25.79
C LEU A 242 10.47 -12.82 26.43
N ASP A 243 9.48 -12.20 25.78
CA ASP A 243 8.70 -11.13 26.42
C ASP A 243 7.53 -11.72 27.22
N PRO A 244 7.56 -11.65 28.56
CA PRO A 244 6.49 -12.22 29.39
C PRO A 244 5.20 -11.39 29.36
N SER A 245 5.24 -10.12 28.91
CA SER A 245 4.04 -9.28 28.79
C SER A 245 3.12 -9.68 27.63
N PHE A 246 3.61 -10.55 26.75
CA PHE A 246 2.80 -11.25 25.77
C PHE A 246 2.36 -12.60 26.34
N ASP A 247 1.13 -12.66 26.83
CA ASP A 247 0.54 -13.86 27.40
C ASP A 247 -0.42 -14.52 26.39
N SER A 248 0.08 -15.56 25.72
CA SER A 248 -0.71 -16.38 24.80
C SER A 248 -1.46 -17.52 25.51
N GLY A 249 -1.34 -17.67 26.83
CA GLY A 249 -1.71 -18.90 27.54
C GLY A 249 -1.05 -20.13 26.91
N VAL A 250 -1.83 -21.19 26.68
CA VAL A 250 -1.36 -22.40 25.96
C VAL A 250 -1.13 -22.17 24.46
N GLY A 251 -1.42 -20.98 23.93
CA GLY A 251 -1.26 -20.64 22.52
C GLY A 251 -2.14 -21.50 21.61
N THR A 252 -1.67 -21.77 20.39
CA THR A 252 -2.42 -22.56 19.40
C THR A 252 -2.36 -24.07 19.66
N GLY A 253 -1.27 -24.55 20.30
CA GLY A 253 -0.98 -25.99 20.46
C GLY A 253 -0.81 -26.76 19.13
N GLY A 254 -0.81 -26.04 18.01
CA GLY A 254 -0.68 -26.57 16.65
C GLY A 254 0.21 -25.66 15.81
N ASN A 255 0.43 -26.03 14.55
CA ASN A 255 1.42 -25.35 13.72
C ASN A 255 0.92 -23.99 13.23
N VAL A 256 1.69 -22.93 13.46
CA VAL A 256 1.47 -21.61 12.85
C VAL A 256 2.39 -21.46 11.64
N PHE A 257 1.80 -21.37 10.45
CA PHE A 257 2.53 -21.22 9.18
C PHE A 257 2.71 -19.77 8.76
N ALA A 258 1.78 -18.89 9.16
CA ALA A 258 1.78 -17.48 8.77
C ALA A 258 1.44 -16.58 9.95
N LEU A 259 2.07 -15.41 9.95
CA LEU A 259 1.79 -14.30 10.85
C LEU A 259 1.65 -13.03 10.01
N ALA A 260 0.67 -12.20 10.35
CA ALA A 260 0.55 -10.86 9.80
C ALA A 260 0.22 -9.85 10.91
N LEU A 261 0.82 -8.68 10.85
CA LEU A 261 0.60 -7.58 11.79
C LEU A 261 -0.35 -6.57 11.17
N GLN A 262 -1.44 -6.25 11.86
CA GLN A 262 -2.36 -5.18 11.48
C GLN A 262 -1.85 -3.82 11.95
N HIS A 263 -2.30 -2.74 11.32
CA HIS A 263 -1.84 -1.38 11.62
C HIS A 263 -2.17 -0.95 13.05
N ASN A 264 -3.24 -1.50 13.62
CA ASN A 264 -3.64 -1.29 15.01
C ASN A 264 -2.82 -2.12 16.04
N GLY A 265 -1.83 -2.89 15.59
CA GLY A 265 -0.97 -3.72 16.44
C GLY A 265 -1.52 -5.10 16.81
N GLN A 266 -2.71 -5.48 16.33
CA GLN A 266 -3.22 -6.84 16.44
C GLN A 266 -2.44 -7.79 15.50
N ILE A 267 -2.36 -9.05 15.89
CA ILE A 267 -1.60 -10.08 15.16
C ILE A 267 -2.56 -11.16 14.68
N VAL A 268 -2.54 -11.46 13.38
CA VAL A 268 -3.32 -12.53 12.77
C VAL A 268 -2.41 -13.74 12.54
N LEU A 269 -2.88 -14.91 12.94
CA LEU A 269 -2.20 -16.19 12.82
C LEU A 269 -2.94 -17.06 11.80
N GLY A 270 -2.20 -17.72 10.92
CA GLY A 270 -2.71 -18.72 9.98
C GLY A 270 -1.93 -20.02 10.13
N GLY A 271 -2.61 -21.17 10.14
CA GLY A 271 -1.91 -22.43 10.35
C GLY A 271 -2.77 -23.69 10.37
N ARG A 272 -2.19 -24.77 10.91
CA ARG A 272 -2.85 -26.04 11.24
C ARG A 272 -3.04 -26.13 12.76
N PHE A 273 -4.09 -25.49 13.26
CA PHE A 273 -4.52 -25.57 14.65
C PHE A 273 -6.04 -25.48 14.74
N VAL A 274 -6.62 -25.90 15.87
CA VAL A 274 -8.08 -25.90 16.11
C VAL A 274 -8.48 -25.16 17.38
N GLN A 275 -7.51 -24.57 18.08
CA GLN A 275 -7.74 -23.78 19.29
C GLN A 275 -6.70 -22.68 19.44
N TYR A 276 -7.02 -21.69 20.27
CA TYR A 276 -6.10 -20.70 20.82
C TYR A 276 -6.45 -20.47 22.29
N ALA A 277 -5.48 -20.63 23.19
CA ALA A 277 -5.64 -20.43 24.62
C ALA A 277 -6.86 -21.15 25.22
N GLY A 278 -7.13 -22.39 24.78
CA GLY A 278 -8.27 -23.21 25.20
C GLY A 278 -9.59 -22.92 24.49
N THR A 279 -9.66 -21.89 23.63
CA THR A 279 -10.86 -21.51 22.87
C THR A 279 -10.79 -22.04 21.44
N ASN A 280 -11.88 -22.59 20.93
CA ASN A 280 -11.94 -23.08 19.55
C ASN A 280 -11.66 -21.95 18.54
N ARG A 281 -10.63 -22.17 17.72
CA ARG A 281 -10.19 -21.30 16.62
C ARG A 281 -9.57 -22.18 15.55
N THR A 282 -10.25 -22.30 14.42
CA THR A 282 -9.88 -23.26 13.38
C THR A 282 -9.04 -22.56 12.31
N PHE A 283 -7.77 -22.92 12.24
CA PHE A 283 -6.75 -22.50 11.25
C PHE A 283 -6.43 -21.00 11.17
N ILE A 284 -7.27 -20.12 11.72
CA ILE A 284 -7.03 -18.68 11.83
C ILE A 284 -7.40 -18.21 13.24
N ALA A 285 -6.57 -17.34 13.81
CA ALA A 285 -6.88 -16.60 15.02
C ALA A 285 -6.34 -15.16 14.91
N ARG A 286 -6.95 -14.22 15.65
CA ARG A 286 -6.39 -12.89 15.86
C ARG A 286 -6.19 -12.65 17.34
N VAL A 287 -5.08 -12.03 17.70
CA VAL A 287 -4.71 -11.72 19.09
C VAL A 287 -4.40 -10.23 19.22
N PHE A 288 -4.65 -9.69 20.40
CA PHE A 288 -4.25 -8.33 20.75
C PHE A 288 -2.73 -8.25 20.99
N SER A 289 -2.22 -7.03 21.13
CA SER A 289 -0.80 -6.78 21.35
C SER A 289 -0.25 -7.37 22.66
N ASN A 290 -1.11 -7.73 23.62
CA ASN A 290 -0.75 -8.42 24.86
C ASN A 290 -0.82 -9.96 24.74
N GLY A 291 -1.17 -10.51 23.57
CA GLY A 291 -1.29 -11.95 23.34
C GLY A 291 -2.66 -12.56 23.65
N SER A 292 -3.61 -11.80 24.22
CA SER A 292 -4.95 -12.33 24.46
C SER A 292 -5.75 -12.47 23.16
N LEU A 293 -6.60 -13.48 23.08
CA LEU A 293 -7.45 -13.75 21.92
C LEU A 293 -8.43 -12.59 21.67
N ASP A 294 -8.63 -12.22 20.41
CA ASP A 294 -9.76 -11.39 19.98
C ASP A 294 -11.01 -12.27 19.83
N PRO A 295 -12.02 -12.16 20.72
CA PRO A 295 -13.22 -12.98 20.63
C PRO A 295 -14.09 -12.62 19.42
N GLY A 296 -14.00 -11.38 18.93
CA GLY A 296 -14.81 -10.85 17.84
C GLY A 296 -14.35 -11.30 16.45
N PHE A 297 -13.18 -11.92 16.34
CA PHE A 297 -12.61 -12.40 15.09
C PHE A 297 -12.58 -13.93 15.07
N ASN A 298 -13.50 -14.55 14.33
CA ASN A 298 -13.62 -16.01 14.25
C ASN A 298 -13.98 -16.52 12.84
N PRO A 299 -13.12 -16.31 11.82
CA PRO A 299 -13.24 -17.03 10.56
C PRO A 299 -13.03 -18.54 10.78
N VAL A 300 -13.82 -19.36 10.08
CA VAL A 300 -13.78 -20.82 10.15
C VAL A 300 -13.55 -21.39 8.75
N PRO A 301 -12.31 -21.39 8.26
CA PRO A 301 -11.92 -22.15 7.06
C PRO A 301 -12.08 -23.66 7.28
N ASP A 302 -12.34 -24.40 6.19
CA ASP A 302 -12.48 -25.86 6.19
C ASP A 302 -11.15 -26.63 6.09
N ASP A 303 -10.04 -25.94 5.76
CA ASP A 303 -8.69 -26.50 5.72
C ASP A 303 -7.64 -25.41 6.05
N TRP A 304 -6.36 -25.80 6.13
CA TRP A 304 -5.32 -25.00 6.76
C TRP A 304 -4.95 -23.77 5.94
N VAL A 305 -4.50 -22.74 6.66
CA VAL A 305 -4.02 -21.49 6.08
C VAL A 305 -2.50 -21.48 6.10
N GLN A 306 -1.89 -21.07 4.98
CA GLN A 306 -0.44 -21.04 4.78
C GLN A 306 0.13 -19.64 4.61
N SER A 307 -0.67 -18.68 4.15
CA SER A 307 -0.21 -17.31 3.91
C SER A 307 -1.26 -16.30 4.32
N LEU A 308 -0.79 -15.16 4.81
CA LEU A 308 -1.59 -14.01 5.21
C LEU A 308 -0.96 -12.73 4.65
N ALA A 309 -1.78 -11.77 4.25
CA ALA A 309 -1.36 -10.40 3.98
C ALA A 309 -2.43 -9.44 4.50
N VAL A 310 -2.00 -8.33 5.13
CA VAL A 310 -2.91 -7.29 5.63
C VAL A 310 -2.93 -6.14 4.62
N GLU A 311 -4.12 -5.81 4.12
CA GLU A 311 -4.38 -4.69 3.21
C GLU A 311 -4.31 -3.33 3.93
N PRO A 312 -4.14 -2.21 3.21
CA PRO A 312 -4.06 -0.86 3.79
C PRO A 312 -5.27 -0.45 4.65
N ASP A 313 -6.41 -1.09 4.46
CA ASP A 313 -7.65 -0.90 5.23
C ASP A 313 -7.88 -1.95 6.32
N ASP A 314 -6.81 -2.65 6.72
CA ASP A 314 -6.77 -3.70 7.74
C ASP A 314 -7.60 -4.97 7.42
N ARG A 315 -8.16 -5.09 6.21
CA ARG A 315 -8.67 -6.38 5.71
C ARG A 315 -7.52 -7.37 5.51
N ILE A 316 -7.87 -8.66 5.49
CA ILE A 316 -6.87 -9.74 5.49
C ILE A 316 -7.09 -10.64 4.29
N LEU A 317 -6.10 -10.72 3.43
CA LEU A 317 -6.01 -11.74 2.39
C LEU A 317 -5.46 -13.02 3.00
N VAL A 318 -6.13 -14.14 2.72
CA VAL A 318 -5.77 -15.46 3.25
C VAL A 318 -5.55 -16.44 2.11
N GLY A 319 -4.48 -17.22 2.21
CA GLY A 319 -4.08 -18.23 1.23
C GLY A 319 -3.80 -19.57 1.90
N GLY A 320 -4.22 -20.68 1.30
CA GLY A 320 -4.00 -22.00 1.89
C GLY A 320 -4.62 -23.14 1.12
N PHE A 321 -5.06 -24.18 1.83
CA PHE A 321 -5.71 -25.39 1.30
C PHE A 321 -7.23 -25.33 1.29
N PHE A 322 -7.83 -24.36 1.97
CA PHE A 322 -9.28 -24.29 2.16
C PHE A 322 -10.06 -24.18 0.84
N THR A 323 -11.25 -24.77 0.82
CA THR A 323 -12.28 -24.60 -0.23
C THR A 323 -13.41 -23.68 0.21
N ALA A 324 -13.55 -23.41 1.51
CA ALA A 324 -14.58 -22.53 2.04
C ALA A 324 -14.13 -21.88 3.35
N ILE A 325 -14.71 -20.71 3.66
CA ILE A 325 -14.60 -20.04 4.95
C ILE A 325 -16.01 -19.67 5.43
N ASN A 326 -16.35 -20.04 6.66
CA ASN A 326 -17.70 -19.87 7.22
C ASN A 326 -18.79 -20.49 6.33
N GLY A 327 -18.47 -21.60 5.65
CA GLY A 327 -19.36 -22.26 4.69
C GLY A 327 -19.51 -21.56 3.34
N ILE A 328 -18.89 -20.40 3.14
CA ILE A 328 -18.89 -19.67 1.85
C ILE A 328 -17.73 -20.19 1.01
N GLY A 329 -18.03 -20.70 -0.19
CA GLY A 329 -17.04 -21.25 -1.11
C GLY A 329 -15.97 -20.21 -1.49
N ARG A 330 -14.70 -20.52 -1.21
CA ARG A 330 -13.52 -19.71 -1.51
C ARG A 330 -12.35 -20.65 -1.78
N SER A 331 -12.03 -20.85 -3.05
CA SER A 331 -10.99 -21.81 -3.44
C SER A 331 -9.59 -21.23 -3.27
N ARG A 332 -8.94 -21.59 -2.15
CA ARG A 332 -7.53 -21.33 -1.82
C ARG A 332 -7.13 -19.88 -1.55
N ILE A 333 -7.95 -18.91 -1.94
CA ILE A 333 -7.78 -17.48 -1.66
C ILE A 333 -9.10 -16.92 -1.14
N ALA A 334 -9.04 -16.09 -0.11
CA ALA A 334 -10.19 -15.29 0.32
C ALA A 334 -9.70 -13.94 0.87
N ARG A 335 -10.63 -13.01 1.02
CA ARG A 335 -10.45 -11.81 1.83
C ARG A 335 -11.39 -11.84 3.02
N LEU A 336 -10.88 -11.46 4.18
CA LEU A 336 -11.63 -11.30 5.42
C LEU A 336 -11.78 -9.81 5.73
N ASN A 337 -12.98 -9.43 6.15
CA ASN A 337 -13.22 -8.12 6.75
C ASN A 337 -12.47 -8.01 8.08
N THR A 338 -12.36 -6.79 8.61
CA THR A 338 -11.74 -6.54 9.93
C THR A 338 -12.46 -7.23 11.09
N THR A 339 -13.69 -7.68 10.89
CA THR A 339 -14.48 -8.50 11.84
C THR A 339 -14.24 -10.01 11.71
N GLY A 340 -13.49 -10.46 10.69
CA GLY A 340 -13.27 -11.88 10.39
C GLY A 340 -14.39 -12.54 9.59
N SER A 341 -15.44 -11.81 9.19
CA SER A 341 -16.38 -12.30 8.18
C SER A 341 -15.72 -12.31 6.80
N VAL A 342 -16.16 -13.21 5.92
CA VAL A 342 -15.69 -13.25 4.53
C VAL A 342 -16.18 -12.00 3.80
N ASP A 343 -15.28 -11.32 3.09
CA ASP A 343 -15.64 -10.25 2.16
C ASP A 343 -16.24 -10.88 0.90
N THR A 344 -17.55 -10.71 0.73
CA THR A 344 -18.28 -11.30 -0.40
C THR A 344 -18.01 -10.58 -1.73
N THR A 345 -17.41 -9.38 -1.71
CA THR A 345 -17.01 -8.65 -2.92
C THR A 345 -15.69 -9.17 -3.52
N PHE A 346 -14.90 -9.90 -2.73
CA PHE A 346 -13.74 -10.65 -3.19
C PHE A 346 -14.14 -12.12 -3.36
N ASP A 347 -14.56 -12.47 -4.57
CA ASP A 347 -14.96 -13.83 -4.92
C ASP A 347 -14.04 -14.36 -6.03
N PRO A 348 -13.08 -15.25 -5.71
CA PRO A 348 -12.14 -15.74 -6.72
C PRO A 348 -12.80 -16.69 -7.75
N GLY A 349 -14.12 -16.92 -7.70
CA GLY A 349 -14.80 -17.87 -8.58
C GLY A 349 -14.31 -19.27 -8.32
N PHE A 350 -13.82 -19.95 -9.37
CA PHE A 350 -13.18 -21.26 -9.18
C PHE A 350 -11.82 -21.18 -8.46
N GLY A 351 -11.24 -19.98 -8.34
CA GLY A 351 -9.98 -19.72 -7.65
C GLY A 351 -8.80 -20.49 -8.22
N CYS A 352 -7.85 -20.87 -7.37
CA CYS A 352 -6.68 -21.62 -7.82
C CYS A 352 -7.01 -23.12 -7.98
N LEU A 353 -6.79 -23.70 -9.17
CA LEU A 353 -7.09 -25.10 -9.47
C LEU A 353 -5.93 -25.84 -10.15
N GLY A 354 -5.94 -27.16 -9.96
CA GLY A 354 -5.03 -28.11 -10.61
C GLY A 354 -3.63 -28.16 -10.00
N SER A 355 -2.77 -29.02 -10.51
CA SER A 355 -1.37 -29.18 -10.07
C SER A 355 -0.57 -29.82 -11.20
N LEU A 356 0.68 -29.36 -11.40
CA LEU A 356 1.65 -30.02 -12.28
C LEU A 356 2.41 -31.16 -11.58
N THR A 357 2.14 -31.36 -10.30
CA THR A 357 2.86 -32.30 -9.43
C THR A 357 1.87 -33.17 -8.65
N ASN A 358 2.39 -34.02 -7.77
CA ASN A 358 1.57 -34.78 -6.82
C ASN A 358 1.21 -33.97 -5.55
N ASP A 359 1.71 -32.74 -5.39
CA ASP A 359 1.31 -31.86 -4.30
C ASP A 359 -0.15 -31.41 -4.54
N ALA A 360 -0.93 -31.35 -3.45
CA ALA A 360 -2.29 -30.80 -3.50
C ALA A 360 -2.28 -29.31 -3.86
N THR A 361 -3.29 -28.88 -4.62
CA THR A 361 -3.50 -27.48 -4.99
C THR A 361 -3.59 -26.60 -3.76
N GLN A 362 -2.77 -25.56 -3.70
CA GLN A 362 -2.68 -24.67 -2.54
C GLN A 362 -2.05 -23.33 -2.91
N VAL A 363 -2.35 -22.31 -2.11
CA VAL A 363 -1.63 -21.02 -2.15
C VAL A 363 -0.64 -20.98 -0.99
N ARG A 364 0.65 -20.85 -1.32
CA ARG A 364 1.75 -20.85 -0.35
C ARG A 364 2.24 -19.45 0.01
N GLY A 365 2.07 -18.49 -0.90
CA GLY A 365 2.48 -17.10 -0.70
C GLY A 365 1.47 -16.13 -1.28
N ILE A 366 1.15 -15.10 -0.51
CA ILE A 366 0.37 -13.93 -0.93
C ILE A 366 1.16 -12.69 -0.52
N ALA A 367 1.29 -11.73 -1.43
CA ALA A 367 1.91 -10.45 -1.17
C ALA A 367 1.14 -9.32 -1.85
N LEU A 368 1.07 -8.17 -1.19
CA LEU A 368 0.55 -6.95 -1.79
C LEU A 368 1.57 -6.36 -2.74
N GLN A 369 1.14 -6.07 -3.96
CA GLN A 369 1.89 -5.29 -4.93
C GLN A 369 1.29 -3.87 -5.00
N PRO A 370 2.11 -2.82 -5.20
CA PRO A 370 1.62 -1.46 -5.44
C PRO A 370 0.44 -1.37 -6.42
N PHE A 371 -0.35 -0.31 -6.23
CA PHE A 371 -1.46 0.08 -7.11
C PHE A 371 -2.59 -0.97 -7.17
N GLY A 372 -3.01 -1.45 -6.00
CA GLY A 372 -4.23 -2.25 -5.84
C GLY A 372 -4.11 -3.67 -6.40
N ARG A 373 -2.95 -4.31 -6.22
CA ARG A 373 -2.66 -5.63 -6.78
C ARG A 373 -2.25 -6.61 -5.70
N VAL A 374 -2.63 -7.86 -5.90
CA VAL A 374 -2.26 -8.99 -5.07
C VAL A 374 -1.52 -9.99 -5.93
N LEU A 375 -0.35 -10.40 -5.47
CA LEU A 375 0.42 -11.44 -6.10
C LEU A 375 0.32 -12.72 -5.28
N THR A 376 0.04 -13.83 -5.97
CA THR A 376 -0.17 -15.14 -5.35
C THR A 376 0.77 -16.15 -5.99
N GLY A 377 1.46 -16.92 -5.15
CA GLY A 377 2.28 -18.07 -5.52
C GLY A 377 1.83 -19.35 -4.83
N GLY A 378 1.97 -20.49 -5.49
CA GLY A 378 1.60 -21.76 -4.88
C GLY A 378 1.78 -22.97 -5.78
N VAL A 379 0.86 -23.93 -5.62
CA VAL A 379 0.72 -25.13 -6.46
C VAL A 379 -0.63 -25.03 -7.16
N PHE A 380 -0.64 -24.60 -8.41
CA PHE A 380 -1.84 -24.52 -9.25
C PHE A 380 -1.49 -24.39 -10.73
N THR A 381 -2.41 -24.76 -11.61
CA THR A 381 -2.27 -24.62 -13.07
C THR A 381 -3.20 -23.57 -13.67
N SER A 382 -4.22 -23.16 -12.93
CA SER A 382 -5.14 -22.12 -13.36
C SER A 382 -5.58 -21.26 -12.19
N TYR A 383 -6.00 -20.04 -12.53
CA TYR A 383 -6.84 -19.21 -11.70
C TYR A 383 -8.15 -18.98 -12.45
N ASP A 384 -9.25 -19.33 -11.80
CA ASP A 384 -10.56 -19.40 -12.42
C ASP A 384 -10.51 -20.24 -13.71
N THR A 385 -10.81 -19.64 -14.86
CA THR A 385 -10.80 -20.29 -16.18
C THR A 385 -9.49 -20.11 -16.96
N LEU A 386 -8.52 -19.35 -16.43
CA LEU A 386 -7.31 -18.97 -17.15
C LEU A 386 -6.09 -19.74 -16.67
N LEU A 387 -5.29 -20.24 -17.62
CA LEU A 387 -4.04 -20.93 -17.32
C LEU A 387 -3.03 -19.97 -16.68
N ARG A 388 -2.53 -20.36 -15.51
CA ARG A 388 -1.57 -19.66 -14.70
C ARG A 388 -0.81 -20.70 -13.89
N HIS A 389 0.39 -21.10 -14.34
CA HIS A 389 1.16 -22.08 -13.59
C HIS A 389 1.83 -21.41 -12.39
N ASN A 390 1.30 -21.73 -11.21
CA ASN A 390 1.82 -21.42 -9.87
C ASN A 390 1.96 -19.94 -9.50
N ILE A 391 1.67 -19.01 -10.41
CA ILE A 391 1.75 -17.57 -10.17
C ILE A 391 0.56 -16.87 -10.81
N VAL A 392 -0.15 -16.05 -10.04
CA VAL A 392 -1.21 -15.18 -10.56
C VAL A 392 -1.14 -13.81 -9.88
N ARG A 393 -1.46 -12.77 -10.65
CA ARG A 393 -1.68 -11.42 -10.13
C ARG A 393 -3.15 -11.05 -10.27
N LEU A 394 -3.73 -10.56 -9.19
CA LEU A 394 -5.14 -10.17 -9.07
C LEU A 394 -5.22 -8.69 -8.71
N PHE A 395 -6.37 -8.08 -8.91
CA PHE A 395 -6.69 -6.81 -8.27
C PHE A 395 -7.30 -7.05 -6.89
N ASP A 396 -6.90 -6.27 -5.90
CA ASP A 396 -7.58 -6.25 -4.60
C ASP A 396 -8.88 -5.40 -4.68
N GLY A 397 -8.97 -4.49 -5.66
CA GLY A 397 -9.99 -3.45 -5.66
C GLY A 397 -9.86 -2.53 -4.44
N SER A 398 -8.63 -2.14 -4.14
CA SER A 398 -8.31 -1.07 -3.21
C SER A 398 -8.90 0.24 -3.70
N ALA A 399 -9.38 1.04 -2.76
CA ALA A 399 -9.80 2.39 -3.03
C ALA A 399 -8.58 3.24 -3.42
N SER A 400 -8.72 4.13 -4.39
CA SER A 400 -7.63 4.95 -4.94
C SER A 400 -8.12 6.33 -5.39
N PHE A 401 -7.21 7.30 -5.45
CA PHE A 401 -7.52 8.63 -5.99
C PHE A 401 -7.76 8.55 -7.50
N GLN A 402 -8.94 9.01 -7.96
CA GLN A 402 -9.26 9.17 -9.38
C GLN A 402 -9.07 10.61 -9.85
N ASN A 403 -9.51 11.57 -9.03
CA ASN A 403 -9.42 12.99 -9.31
C ASN A 403 -8.91 13.69 -8.06
N LEU A 404 -8.12 14.70 -8.32
CA LEU A 404 -7.48 15.58 -7.37
C LEU A 404 -7.77 17.02 -7.84
N SER A 405 -8.37 17.85 -6.98
CA SER A 405 -8.86 19.19 -7.36
C SER A 405 -8.54 20.25 -6.32
N ALA A 406 -8.42 21.51 -6.77
CA ALA A 406 -8.27 22.65 -5.89
C ALA A 406 -8.98 23.90 -6.44
N ARG A 407 -9.73 24.58 -5.58
CA ARG A 407 -10.45 25.82 -5.89
C ARG A 407 -9.98 26.94 -4.98
N ALA A 408 -9.67 28.08 -5.55
CA ALA A 408 -9.31 29.28 -4.81
C ALA A 408 -9.61 30.53 -5.64
N HIS A 409 -9.56 31.70 -5.00
CA HIS A 409 -9.43 32.96 -5.71
C HIS A 409 -8.04 33.05 -6.34
N VAL A 410 -7.99 33.13 -7.67
CA VAL A 410 -6.77 33.26 -8.45
C VAL A 410 -6.48 34.75 -8.61
N PHE A 411 -5.40 35.21 -7.97
CA PHE A 411 -4.86 36.55 -8.17
C PHE A 411 -3.71 36.51 -9.19
N THR A 412 -2.79 37.47 -9.10
CA THR A 412 -1.61 37.58 -9.95
C THR A 412 -0.34 37.35 -9.12
N GLY A 413 0.81 37.22 -9.80
CA GLY A 413 2.10 37.05 -9.14
C GLY A 413 2.16 35.80 -8.26
N GLU A 414 2.55 35.95 -7.00
CA GLU A 414 2.73 34.84 -6.05
C GLU A 414 1.41 34.24 -5.52
N GLN A 415 0.27 34.87 -5.82
CA GLN A 415 -1.06 34.49 -5.33
C GLN A 415 -1.94 33.81 -6.40
N ILE A 416 -1.31 33.31 -7.46
CA ILE A 416 -1.96 32.41 -8.41
C ILE A 416 -2.29 31.06 -7.74
N LEU A 417 -3.18 30.27 -8.34
CA LEU A 417 -3.41 28.89 -7.87
C LEU A 417 -2.35 27.96 -8.47
N ILE A 418 -1.62 27.28 -7.60
CA ILE A 418 -0.56 26.35 -7.98
C ILE A 418 -0.94 24.98 -7.46
N VAL A 419 -1.04 24.00 -8.35
CA VAL A 419 -1.31 22.61 -7.99
C VAL A 419 -0.06 21.79 -8.24
N GLY A 420 0.45 21.12 -7.21
CA GLY A 420 1.57 20.19 -7.32
C GLY A 420 1.08 18.75 -7.17
N PHE A 421 1.68 17.82 -7.89
CA PHE A 421 1.37 16.39 -7.75
C PHE A 421 2.59 15.52 -8.00
N ILE A 422 2.57 14.31 -7.43
CA ILE A 422 3.65 13.32 -7.59
C ILE A 422 3.06 12.09 -8.27
N ILE A 423 3.64 11.72 -9.41
CA ILE A 423 3.42 10.42 -10.04
C ILE A 423 4.44 9.45 -9.45
N GLU A 424 3.96 8.45 -8.71
CA GLU A 424 4.79 7.32 -8.26
C GLU A 424 4.54 6.11 -9.15
N GLY A 425 5.54 5.23 -9.25
CA GLY A 425 5.49 4.02 -10.05
C GLY A 425 6.71 3.88 -10.95
N THR A 426 6.59 3.04 -11.97
CA THR A 426 7.67 2.80 -12.94
C THR A 426 7.28 3.01 -14.38
N GLU A 427 5.97 3.11 -14.64
CA GLU A 427 5.47 3.34 -15.98
C GLU A 427 5.04 4.79 -16.13
N ASN A 428 4.99 5.26 -17.37
CA ASN A 428 4.44 6.58 -17.64
C ASN A 428 2.94 6.56 -17.38
N LYS A 429 2.44 7.61 -16.73
CA LYS A 429 1.05 7.80 -16.37
C LYS A 429 0.40 8.81 -17.30
N MET A 430 -0.72 8.45 -17.92
CA MET A 430 -1.55 9.43 -18.60
C MET A 430 -2.46 10.15 -17.60
N VAL A 431 -2.39 11.48 -17.60
CA VAL A 431 -3.24 12.36 -16.77
C VAL A 431 -3.85 13.47 -17.61
N LEU A 432 -5.06 13.88 -17.24
CA LEU A 432 -5.69 15.10 -17.75
C LEU A 432 -5.64 16.18 -16.68
N ILE A 433 -5.05 17.33 -17.01
CA ILE A 433 -5.00 18.51 -16.15
C ILE A 433 -5.98 19.54 -16.70
N ARG A 434 -6.86 20.09 -15.86
CA ARG A 434 -7.88 21.07 -16.26
C ARG A 434 -7.80 22.34 -15.44
N GLY A 435 -8.06 23.47 -16.10
CA GLY A 435 -8.17 24.79 -15.50
C GLY A 435 -9.53 25.38 -15.85
N LEU A 436 -10.47 25.29 -14.90
CA LEU A 436 -11.86 25.72 -15.09
C LEU A 436 -12.09 27.09 -14.48
N GLY A 437 -12.96 27.85 -15.14
CA GLY A 437 -13.29 29.22 -14.77
C GLY A 437 -14.73 29.54 -15.16
N PRO A 438 -15.03 29.88 -16.43
CA PRO A 438 -16.38 30.26 -16.84
C PRO A 438 -17.45 29.22 -16.53
N SER A 439 -17.13 27.92 -16.62
CA SER A 439 -18.10 26.86 -16.29
C SER A 439 -18.57 26.92 -14.84
N LEU A 440 -17.75 27.44 -13.92
CA LEU A 440 -18.08 27.56 -12.50
C LEU A 440 -19.30 28.45 -12.23
N ALA A 441 -19.65 29.38 -13.14
CA ALA A 441 -20.84 30.22 -13.02
C ALA A 441 -22.14 29.41 -12.95
N ALA A 442 -22.24 28.34 -13.75
CA ALA A 442 -23.37 27.42 -13.74
C ALA A 442 -23.56 26.74 -12.38
N PHE A 443 -22.51 26.78 -11.55
CA PHE A 443 -22.44 26.16 -10.25
C PHE A 443 -22.60 27.14 -9.09
N GLY A 444 -23.08 28.35 -9.37
CA GLY A 444 -23.31 29.38 -8.36
C GLY A 444 -22.04 30.03 -7.82
N VAL A 445 -20.88 29.75 -8.42
CA VAL A 445 -19.63 30.43 -8.07
C VAL A 445 -19.68 31.86 -8.60
N LEU A 446 -19.53 32.82 -7.68
CA LEU A 446 -19.49 34.23 -8.01
C LEU A 446 -18.09 34.60 -8.52
N ASN A 447 -18.04 35.50 -9.51
CA ASN A 447 -16.79 36.00 -10.12
C ASN A 447 -15.82 34.90 -10.56
N PRO A 448 -16.26 33.94 -11.40
CA PRO A 448 -15.35 32.95 -11.96
C PRO A 448 -14.23 33.61 -12.77
N LEU A 449 -13.05 32.98 -12.79
CA LEU A 449 -11.94 33.38 -13.63
C LEU A 449 -12.38 33.30 -15.11
N ALA A 450 -12.39 34.44 -15.81
CA ALA A 450 -13.07 34.55 -17.10
C ALA A 450 -12.36 33.82 -18.26
N ASP A 451 -11.03 33.72 -18.21
CA ASP A 451 -10.20 33.11 -19.25
C ASP A 451 -8.99 32.44 -18.57
N PRO A 452 -9.14 31.21 -18.06
CA PRO A 452 -8.06 30.48 -17.38
C PRO A 452 -6.98 29.99 -18.34
N THR A 453 -5.73 30.06 -17.89
CA THR A 453 -4.55 29.51 -18.57
C THR A 453 -3.87 28.49 -17.66
N LEU A 454 -3.38 27.40 -18.27
CA LEU A 454 -2.58 26.37 -17.61
C LEU A 454 -1.14 26.36 -18.12
N SER A 455 -0.19 26.20 -17.21
CA SER A 455 1.21 25.90 -17.52
C SER A 455 1.70 24.76 -16.63
N LEU A 456 2.20 23.69 -17.23
CA LEU A 456 2.69 22.48 -16.57
C LEU A 456 4.22 22.44 -16.57
N PHE A 457 4.79 22.20 -15.40
CA PHE A 457 6.23 22.14 -15.16
C PHE A 457 6.64 20.77 -14.61
N ASP A 458 7.81 20.31 -15.02
CA ASP A 458 8.48 19.14 -14.43
C ASP A 458 9.20 19.48 -13.11
N HIS A 459 9.85 18.48 -12.52
CA HIS A 459 10.57 18.62 -11.26
C HIS A 459 11.80 19.56 -11.34
N ASN A 460 12.28 19.90 -12.53
CA ASN A 460 13.37 20.86 -12.75
C ASN A 460 12.85 22.29 -12.94
N GLY A 461 11.52 22.49 -12.95
CA GLY A 461 10.89 23.76 -13.29
C GLY A 461 10.84 24.03 -14.80
N THR A 462 11.04 23.01 -15.64
CA THR A 462 10.93 23.15 -17.10
C THR A 462 9.47 23.14 -17.52
N LEU A 463 9.05 24.10 -18.35
CA LEU A 463 7.72 24.11 -18.95
C LEU A 463 7.59 22.96 -19.96
N ILE A 464 6.67 22.03 -19.71
CA ILE A 464 6.43 20.84 -20.55
C ILE A 464 5.04 20.83 -21.20
N GLY A 465 4.17 21.79 -20.86
CA GLY A 465 2.89 21.98 -21.54
C GLY A 465 2.24 23.30 -21.14
N ALA A 466 1.53 23.93 -22.06
CA ALA A 466 0.73 25.12 -21.78
C ALA A 466 -0.53 25.12 -22.64
N ASN A 467 -1.63 25.64 -22.10
CA ASN A 467 -2.90 25.70 -22.80
C ASN A 467 -3.79 26.80 -22.20
N ASP A 468 -4.51 27.53 -23.05
CA ASP A 468 -5.55 28.51 -22.67
C ASP A 468 -6.91 28.23 -23.34
N ASN A 469 -6.99 27.14 -24.12
CA ASN A 469 -8.21 26.67 -24.77
C ASN A 469 -8.05 25.19 -25.09
N TRP A 470 -8.86 24.35 -24.44
CA TRP A 470 -8.74 22.90 -24.53
C TRP A 470 -8.96 22.33 -25.94
N LYS A 471 -9.64 23.05 -26.83
CA LYS A 471 -9.87 22.62 -28.21
C LYS A 471 -8.69 22.91 -29.14
N SER A 472 -7.76 23.79 -28.76
CA SER A 472 -6.73 24.30 -29.67
C SER A 472 -5.77 23.24 -30.22
N THR A 473 -5.38 22.26 -29.40
CA THR A 473 -4.31 21.29 -29.76
C THR A 473 -4.68 19.83 -29.52
N GLN A 474 -5.57 19.53 -28.57
CA GLN A 474 -5.84 18.16 -28.10
C GLN A 474 -7.34 17.82 -28.05
N GLN A 475 -8.19 18.53 -28.81
CA GLN A 475 -9.65 18.42 -28.73
C GLN A 475 -10.14 16.96 -28.76
N ALA A 476 -9.74 16.19 -29.78
CA ALA A 476 -10.23 14.83 -29.98
C ALA A 476 -9.79 13.89 -28.85
N GLN A 477 -8.53 13.99 -28.41
CA GLN A 477 -7.99 13.16 -27.33
C GLN A 477 -8.64 13.51 -25.98
N ILE A 478 -8.81 14.80 -25.68
CA ILE A 478 -9.46 15.27 -24.46
C ILE A 478 -10.95 14.85 -24.45
N GLN A 479 -11.66 14.96 -25.57
CA GLN A 479 -13.04 14.45 -25.70
C GLN A 479 -13.12 12.94 -25.45
N ALA A 480 -12.15 12.17 -25.96
CA ALA A 480 -12.11 10.72 -25.77
C ALA A 480 -11.94 10.30 -24.31
N THR A 481 -11.39 11.16 -23.44
CA THR A 481 -11.34 10.88 -21.99
C THR A 481 -12.74 10.87 -21.35
N GLY A 482 -13.69 11.64 -21.90
CA GLY A 482 -14.99 11.92 -21.27
C GLY A 482 -14.97 13.08 -20.27
N TRP A 483 -13.84 13.76 -20.09
CA TRP A 483 -13.65 14.83 -19.09
C TRP A 483 -13.31 16.20 -19.73
N ALA A 484 -13.71 16.42 -20.99
CA ALA A 484 -13.48 17.70 -21.65
C ALA A 484 -14.15 18.86 -20.87
N PRO A 485 -13.50 20.04 -20.75
CA PRO A 485 -14.15 21.24 -20.26
C PRO A 485 -15.39 21.60 -21.09
N SER A 486 -16.40 22.20 -20.45
CA SER A 486 -17.67 22.53 -21.11
C SER A 486 -17.67 23.90 -21.79
N ASN A 487 -16.71 24.76 -21.43
CA ASN A 487 -16.52 26.07 -22.04
C ASN A 487 -15.22 26.12 -22.86
N ASP A 488 -15.26 26.78 -24.01
CA ASP A 488 -14.11 26.83 -24.93
C ASP A 488 -12.98 27.73 -24.42
N PHE A 489 -13.24 28.67 -23.50
CA PHE A 489 -12.20 29.47 -22.85
C PHE A 489 -11.46 28.73 -21.74
N GLU A 490 -11.80 27.47 -21.46
CA GLU A 490 -11.16 26.70 -20.41
C GLU A 490 -9.93 25.96 -20.91
N ALA A 491 -8.92 25.86 -20.04
CA ALA A 491 -7.65 25.23 -20.36
C ALA A 491 -7.66 23.74 -20.01
N ALA A 492 -7.03 22.91 -20.84
CA ALA A 492 -6.73 21.53 -20.49
C ALA A 492 -5.46 21.01 -21.17
N ILE A 493 -4.74 20.13 -20.47
CA ILE A 493 -3.52 19.48 -20.93
C ILE A 493 -3.67 17.97 -20.68
N LEU A 494 -3.72 17.17 -21.75
CA LEU A 494 -3.59 15.72 -21.66
C LEU A 494 -2.11 15.36 -21.81
N ALA A 495 -1.51 14.75 -20.78
CA ALA A 495 -0.08 14.47 -20.75
C ALA A 495 0.21 13.04 -20.33
N THR A 496 1.25 12.45 -20.91
CA THR A 496 1.85 11.19 -20.48
C THR A 496 3.13 11.54 -19.73
N LEU A 497 3.13 11.33 -18.42
CA LEU A 497 4.15 11.79 -17.49
C LEU A 497 4.92 10.61 -16.91
N SER A 498 6.23 10.70 -16.86
CA SER A 498 7.06 9.73 -16.13
C SER A 498 6.88 9.88 -14.62
N PRO A 499 7.27 8.89 -13.81
CA PRO A 499 7.33 9.07 -12.36
C PRO A 499 8.16 10.29 -11.95
N GLY A 500 7.62 11.14 -11.08
CA GLY A 500 8.23 12.41 -10.73
C GLY A 500 7.25 13.43 -10.14
N ALA A 501 7.80 14.53 -9.66
CA ALA A 501 7.01 15.68 -9.17
C ALA A 501 6.70 16.64 -10.32
N TYR A 502 5.48 17.15 -10.35
CA TYR A 502 4.99 18.07 -11.36
C TYR A 502 4.21 19.21 -10.71
N THR A 503 4.22 20.37 -11.36
CA THR A 503 3.50 21.55 -10.89
C THR A 503 2.73 22.18 -12.04
N ALA A 504 1.45 22.46 -11.83
CA ALA A 504 0.59 23.17 -12.76
C ALA A 504 0.20 24.55 -12.19
N PHE A 505 0.39 25.60 -12.98
CA PHE A 505 -0.04 26.96 -12.66
C PHE A 505 -1.38 27.23 -13.34
N LEU A 506 -2.38 27.64 -12.56
CA LEU A 506 -3.63 28.19 -13.05
C LEU A 506 -3.62 29.71 -12.86
N GLN A 507 -3.75 30.45 -13.96
CA GLN A 507 -3.70 31.91 -13.98
C GLN A 507 -4.79 32.47 -14.89
N GLY A 508 -5.27 33.68 -14.62
CA GLY A 508 -6.12 34.40 -15.57
C GLY A 508 -5.30 34.99 -16.72
N LYS A 509 -5.79 34.83 -17.96
CA LYS A 509 -5.20 35.45 -19.14
C LYS A 509 -5.13 36.96 -18.95
N ALA A 510 -4.04 37.56 -19.42
CA ALA A 510 -3.77 38.99 -19.26
C ALA A 510 -3.86 39.48 -17.79
N ALA A 511 -3.47 38.63 -16.83
CA ALA A 511 -3.46 38.94 -15.40
C ALA A 511 -4.84 39.28 -14.82
N THR A 512 -5.91 38.72 -15.40
CA THR A 512 -7.26 38.77 -14.81
C THR A 512 -7.34 37.92 -13.54
N THR A 513 -8.27 38.27 -12.66
CA THR A 513 -8.49 37.59 -11.37
C THR A 513 -9.90 37.03 -11.28
N GLY A 514 -10.09 36.02 -10.43
CA GLY A 514 -11.40 35.40 -10.17
C GLY A 514 -11.26 34.01 -9.57
N ILE A 515 -12.38 33.37 -9.26
CA ILE A 515 -12.36 32.00 -8.73
C ILE A 515 -12.02 31.02 -9.85
N GLY A 516 -10.95 30.25 -9.67
CA GLY A 516 -10.53 29.19 -10.59
C GLY A 516 -10.52 27.82 -9.89
N LEU A 517 -10.72 26.77 -10.67
CA LEU A 517 -10.60 25.37 -10.24
C LEU A 517 -9.53 24.69 -11.10
N ALA A 518 -8.52 24.10 -10.46
CA ALA A 518 -7.54 23.25 -11.11
C ALA A 518 -7.79 21.79 -10.73
N GLU A 519 -7.69 20.88 -11.70
CA GLU A 519 -7.92 19.45 -11.50
C GLU A 519 -6.86 18.60 -12.19
N ILE A 520 -6.56 17.44 -11.60
CA ILE A 520 -5.74 16.37 -12.15
C ILE A 520 -6.57 15.10 -12.11
N CYS A 521 -6.86 14.55 -13.27
CA CYS A 521 -7.64 13.34 -13.44
C CYS A 521 -6.74 12.20 -13.92
N ASP A 522 -6.79 11.08 -13.21
CA ASP A 522 -6.25 9.81 -13.69
C ASP A 522 -7.14 9.28 -14.83
N VAL A 523 -6.56 9.10 -16.02
CA VAL A 523 -7.28 8.59 -17.21
C VAL A 523 -6.73 7.23 -17.68
N ASP A 524 -5.76 6.66 -16.97
CA ASP A 524 -5.16 5.36 -17.26
C ASP A 524 -4.89 4.57 -15.97
N PRO A 525 -5.90 3.87 -15.43
CA PRO A 525 -5.76 3.12 -14.17
C PRO A 525 -4.98 1.80 -14.33
N SER A 526 -4.56 1.44 -15.54
CA SER A 526 -4.05 0.10 -15.84
C SER A 526 -2.53 -0.03 -15.64
N VAL A 527 -1.80 1.07 -15.70
CA VAL A 527 -0.33 1.09 -15.59
C VAL A 527 0.18 0.97 -14.16
N ASN A 528 1.46 0.61 -14.01
CA ASN A 528 2.18 0.60 -12.73
C ASN A 528 2.56 2.02 -12.28
N ALA A 529 1.59 2.93 -12.23
CA ALA A 529 1.78 4.30 -11.77
C ALA A 529 0.48 4.95 -11.27
N GLN A 530 0.60 5.87 -10.30
CA GLN A 530 -0.53 6.59 -9.71
C GLN A 530 -0.09 7.95 -9.16
N ALA A 531 -1.00 8.93 -9.16
CA ALA A 531 -0.82 10.16 -8.42
C ALA A 531 -1.03 9.90 -6.90
N THR A 532 0.02 10.03 -6.09
CA THR A 532 -0.01 9.68 -4.65
C THR A 532 -0.05 10.89 -3.73
N ASN A 533 0.38 12.04 -4.22
CA ASN A 533 0.28 13.32 -3.55
C ASN A 533 -0.41 14.35 -4.44
N LEU A 534 -1.37 15.08 -3.87
CA LEU A 534 -1.87 16.33 -4.40
C LEU A 534 -1.52 17.44 -3.44
N SER A 535 -1.13 18.58 -3.98
CA SER A 535 -0.94 19.81 -3.22
C SER A 535 -1.57 20.97 -3.97
N ALA A 536 -2.10 21.95 -3.23
CA ALA A 536 -2.54 23.20 -3.82
C ALA A 536 -2.15 24.37 -2.94
N ARG A 537 -1.37 25.30 -3.52
CA ARG A 537 -0.98 26.56 -2.91
C ARG A 537 -1.84 27.67 -3.50
N GLY A 538 -2.47 28.46 -2.64
CA GLY A 538 -3.29 29.59 -3.06
C GLY A 538 -3.57 30.55 -1.93
N PHE A 539 -4.19 31.68 -2.25
CA PHE A 539 -4.65 32.62 -1.26
C PHE A 539 -5.85 32.04 -0.48
N VAL A 540 -5.79 32.14 0.84
CA VAL A 540 -6.87 31.78 1.77
C VAL A 540 -7.49 33.07 2.27
N GLY A 541 -8.67 33.38 1.75
CA GLY A 541 -9.49 34.51 2.15
C GLY A 541 -10.55 34.14 3.20
N THR A 542 -11.57 35.00 3.29
CA THR A 542 -12.74 34.79 4.16
C THR A 542 -14.00 34.53 3.33
N GLY A 543 -15.05 33.97 3.94
CA GLY A 543 -16.32 33.74 3.24
C GLY A 543 -16.16 32.73 2.10
N SER A 544 -16.44 33.15 0.87
CA SER A 544 -16.33 32.27 -0.32
C SER A 544 -14.91 32.17 -0.90
N ASP A 545 -13.98 33.02 -0.47
CA ASP A 545 -12.59 33.07 -0.99
C ASP A 545 -11.63 32.12 -0.26
N VAL A 546 -12.15 31.07 0.36
CA VAL A 546 -11.36 30.05 1.07
C VAL A 546 -10.63 29.12 0.08
N LEU A 547 -9.50 28.56 0.48
CA LEU A 547 -8.82 27.52 -0.29
C LEU A 547 -9.53 26.18 -0.04
N ILE A 548 -9.93 25.53 -1.12
CA ILE A 548 -10.65 24.27 -1.05
C ILE A 548 -9.87 23.24 -1.84
N GLY A 549 -9.50 22.14 -1.20
CA GLY A 549 -9.02 20.94 -1.86
C GLY A 549 -10.13 19.91 -1.97
N GLY A 550 -10.18 19.17 -3.06
CA GLY A 550 -11.15 18.09 -3.25
C GLY A 550 -10.47 16.84 -3.79
N ILE A 551 -10.93 15.68 -3.33
CA ILE A 551 -10.49 14.39 -3.86
C ILE A 551 -11.70 13.53 -4.20
N ILE A 552 -11.56 12.73 -5.26
CA ILE A 552 -12.49 11.64 -5.58
C ILE A 552 -11.75 10.34 -5.35
N ILE A 553 -12.28 9.55 -4.43
CA ILE A 553 -11.82 8.19 -4.17
C ILE A 553 -12.74 7.24 -4.93
N ARG A 554 -12.15 6.34 -5.71
CA ARG A 554 -12.88 5.24 -6.38
C ARG A 554 -12.42 3.90 -5.86
N GLY A 555 -13.36 2.97 -5.82
CA GLY A 555 -13.17 1.62 -5.32
C GLY A 555 -14.53 0.92 -5.23
N PRO A 556 -14.54 -0.40 -5.05
CA PRO A 556 -15.75 -1.15 -4.74
C PRO A 556 -16.33 -0.74 -3.38
N THR A 557 -17.64 -0.88 -3.22
CA THR A 557 -18.33 -0.64 -1.94
C THR A 557 -17.65 -1.41 -0.80
N GLY A 558 -17.37 -0.72 0.30
CA GLY A 558 -16.73 -1.30 1.49
C GLY A 558 -15.20 -1.25 1.49
N SER A 559 -14.55 -0.94 0.37
CA SER A 559 -13.13 -0.58 0.38
C SER A 559 -12.92 0.76 1.10
N MET A 560 -11.73 0.95 1.68
CA MET A 560 -11.34 2.23 2.28
C MET A 560 -9.96 2.65 1.78
N GLN A 561 -9.74 3.96 1.66
CA GLN A 561 -8.45 4.56 1.41
C GLN A 561 -8.02 5.32 2.66
N ARG A 562 -6.82 5.01 3.17
CA ARG A 562 -6.19 5.80 4.23
C ARG A 562 -5.62 7.09 3.64
N VAL A 563 -6.06 8.23 4.14
CA VAL A 563 -5.71 9.56 3.62
C VAL A 563 -5.20 10.44 4.75
N LEU A 564 -4.05 11.07 4.53
CA LEU A 564 -3.62 12.22 5.32
C LEU A 564 -3.92 13.50 4.55
N VAL A 565 -4.72 14.38 5.15
CA VAL A 565 -4.95 15.75 4.67
C VAL A 565 -4.23 16.70 5.60
N ARG A 566 -3.43 17.64 5.08
CA ARG A 566 -2.79 18.67 5.91
C ARG A 566 -2.89 20.04 5.28
N ALA A 567 -2.93 21.08 6.11
CA ALA A 567 -2.88 22.47 5.68
C ALA A 567 -1.69 23.18 6.33
N LEU A 568 -0.79 23.68 5.49
CA LEU A 568 0.41 24.41 5.90
C LEU A 568 0.21 25.91 5.69
N GLY A 569 0.86 26.68 6.55
CA GLY A 569 0.81 28.14 6.54
C GLY A 569 2.14 28.69 7.01
N PRO A 570 2.43 28.72 8.32
CA PRO A 570 3.68 29.25 8.86
C PRO A 570 4.94 28.66 8.22
N SER A 571 4.93 27.36 7.90
CA SER A 571 6.09 26.69 7.30
C SER A 571 6.42 27.21 5.90
N LEU A 572 5.45 27.77 5.18
CA LEU A 572 5.65 28.35 3.85
C LEU A 572 6.55 29.60 3.89
N GLY A 573 6.59 30.32 5.02
CA GLY A 573 7.46 31.48 5.18
C GLY A 573 8.94 31.11 5.04
N SER A 574 9.34 29.92 5.51
CA SER A 574 10.70 29.40 5.33
C SER A 574 11.02 29.06 3.86
N GLY A 575 10.00 28.81 3.04
CA GLY A 575 10.09 28.58 1.60
C GLY A 575 10.00 29.86 0.76
N GLY A 576 10.10 31.04 1.38
CA GLY A 576 10.10 32.33 0.67
C GLY A 576 8.72 32.92 0.37
N VAL A 577 7.63 32.35 0.90
CA VAL A 577 6.29 32.92 0.75
C VAL A 577 6.16 34.15 1.66
N ALA A 578 5.88 35.32 1.08
CA ALA A 578 5.91 36.60 1.81
C ALA A 578 4.79 36.76 2.87
N SER A 579 3.59 36.25 2.60
CA SER A 579 2.41 36.40 3.46
C SER A 579 1.76 35.05 3.77
N PRO A 580 2.43 34.15 4.51
CA PRO A 580 1.88 32.84 4.85
C PRO A 580 0.66 32.97 5.77
N LEU A 581 -0.30 32.07 5.62
CA LEU A 581 -1.44 31.97 6.53
C LEU A 581 -0.95 31.64 7.95
N ALA A 582 -1.23 32.51 8.92
CA ALA A 582 -0.59 32.43 10.24
C ALA A 582 -1.03 31.23 11.10
N ASN A 583 -2.26 30.73 10.90
CA ASN A 583 -2.82 29.60 11.62
C ASN A 583 -3.91 28.92 10.76
N PRO A 584 -3.55 27.92 9.94
CA PRO A 584 -4.49 27.21 9.09
C PRO A 584 -5.40 26.27 9.88
N MET A 585 -6.71 26.45 9.74
CA MET A 585 -7.74 25.52 10.17
C MET A 585 -8.20 24.66 8.99
N LEU A 586 -8.29 23.35 9.22
CA LEU A 586 -8.70 22.36 8.24
C LEU A 586 -10.02 21.72 8.64
N SER A 587 -10.98 21.71 7.73
CA SER A 587 -12.24 20.97 7.85
C SER A 587 -12.35 19.95 6.73
N LEU A 588 -12.52 18.67 7.03
CA LEU A 588 -12.76 17.61 6.06
C LEU A 588 -14.24 17.23 6.05
N LEU A 589 -14.86 17.20 4.87
CA LEU A 589 -16.29 16.97 4.67
C LEU A 589 -16.54 15.85 3.66
N ASP A 590 -17.66 15.15 3.86
CA ASP A 590 -18.18 14.15 2.90
C ASP A 590 -18.94 14.81 1.73
N ALA A 591 -19.42 13.99 0.80
CA ALA A 591 -20.16 14.44 -0.39
C ALA A 591 -21.48 15.18 -0.08
N ASN A 592 -22.05 14.97 1.10
CA ASN A 592 -23.28 15.63 1.57
C ASN A 592 -22.97 16.93 2.33
N GLY A 593 -21.70 17.23 2.55
CA GLY A 593 -21.27 18.38 3.34
C GLY A 593 -21.27 18.13 4.85
N ASN A 594 -21.37 16.89 5.30
CA ASN A 594 -21.19 16.60 6.72
C ASN A 594 -19.70 16.68 7.07
N VAL A 595 -19.40 17.28 8.22
CA VAL A 595 -18.03 17.35 8.72
C VAL A 595 -17.61 15.97 9.23
N ILE A 596 -16.53 15.44 8.66
CA ILE A 596 -15.85 14.21 9.10
C ILE A 596 -14.92 14.54 10.26
N ALA A 597 -14.10 15.59 10.10
CA ALA A 597 -13.14 16.03 11.11
C ALA A 597 -12.77 17.50 10.92
N ASN A 598 -12.36 18.14 12.02
CA ASN A 598 -11.77 19.47 12.04
C ASN A 598 -10.46 19.44 12.82
N ASN A 599 -9.47 20.21 12.39
CA ASN A 599 -8.21 20.33 13.10
C ASN A 599 -7.57 21.70 12.83
N ASP A 600 -6.96 22.31 13.84
CA ASP A 600 -6.13 23.53 13.74
C ASP A 600 -4.71 23.33 14.33
N ASN A 601 -4.41 22.13 14.84
CA ASN A 601 -3.11 21.70 15.32
C ASN A 601 -3.01 20.17 15.22
N TRP A 602 -2.08 19.68 14.38
CA TRP A 602 -1.93 18.25 14.12
C TRP A 602 -1.53 17.42 15.35
N GLN A 603 -1.00 18.05 16.41
CA GLN A 603 -0.56 17.37 17.62
C GLN A 603 -1.68 17.05 18.62
N ASP A 604 -2.89 17.57 18.42
CA ASP A 604 -3.93 17.51 19.46
C ASP A 604 -4.60 16.14 19.61
N LEU A 605 -4.89 15.45 18.51
CA LEU A 605 -5.69 14.20 18.53
C LEU A 605 -4.97 12.98 17.95
N GLN A 606 -4.16 13.18 16.91
CA GLN A 606 -3.61 12.10 16.08
C GLN A 606 -2.08 12.19 15.97
N GLN A 607 -1.41 12.81 16.96
CA GLN A 607 0.02 13.12 16.88
C GLN A 607 0.88 11.89 16.55
N ALA A 608 0.68 10.79 17.29
CA ALA A 608 1.46 9.57 17.11
C ALA A 608 1.26 8.97 15.72
N ASP A 609 0.01 8.85 15.27
CA ASP A 609 -0.33 8.26 13.98
C ASP A 609 0.14 9.13 12.81
N ILE A 610 -0.03 10.46 12.91
CA ILE A 610 0.43 11.42 11.90
C ILE A 610 1.95 11.44 11.84
N ALA A 611 2.65 11.43 12.98
CA ALA A 611 4.11 11.34 13.02
C ALA A 611 4.62 10.03 12.40
N ALA A 612 3.95 8.91 12.64
CA ALA A 612 4.29 7.61 12.08
C ALA A 612 4.19 7.57 10.54
N THR A 613 3.43 8.47 9.91
CA THR A 613 3.40 8.60 8.44
C THR A 613 4.68 9.19 7.85
N GLY A 614 5.53 9.84 8.66
CA GLY A 614 6.66 10.63 8.19
C GLY A 614 6.27 11.93 7.47
N LYS A 615 4.98 12.31 7.51
CA LYS A 615 4.41 13.47 6.80
C LYS A 615 3.72 14.47 7.73
N ALA A 616 4.08 14.48 9.01
CA ALA A 616 3.59 15.47 9.95
C ALA A 616 3.93 16.91 9.48
N PRO A 617 3.03 17.89 9.66
CA PRO A 617 3.38 19.29 9.49
C PRO A 617 4.57 19.69 10.36
N PRO A 618 5.55 20.47 9.83
CA PRO A 618 6.73 20.84 10.61
C PRO A 618 6.42 21.91 11.67
N ASN A 619 5.34 22.68 11.53
CA ASN A 619 4.91 23.65 12.54
C ASN A 619 3.72 23.12 13.35
N THR A 620 3.67 23.43 14.65
CA THR A 620 2.58 22.99 15.54
C THR A 620 1.28 23.78 15.37
N LYS A 621 1.31 24.94 14.72
CA LYS A 621 0.08 25.69 14.35
C LYS A 621 -0.56 25.20 13.06
N GLU A 622 0.01 24.16 12.44
CA GLU A 622 -0.50 23.61 11.20
C GLU A 622 -1.42 22.45 11.47
N SER A 623 -2.42 22.29 10.61
CA SER A 623 -3.48 21.30 10.81
C SER A 623 -3.26 20.07 9.97
N ALA A 624 -3.66 18.92 10.50
CA ALA A 624 -3.71 17.67 9.76
C ALA A 624 -4.81 16.75 10.29
N ILE A 625 -5.38 15.97 9.37
CA ILE A 625 -6.43 14.99 9.61
C ILE A 625 -5.99 13.70 8.94
N LEU A 626 -5.90 12.62 9.72
CA LEU A 626 -5.67 11.26 9.22
C LEU A 626 -7.00 10.51 9.26
N ALA A 627 -7.48 10.02 8.12
CA ALA A 627 -8.78 9.37 8.02
C ALA A 627 -8.76 8.12 7.12
N LEU A 628 -9.67 7.18 7.39
CA LEU A 628 -10.05 6.12 6.46
C LEU A 628 -11.32 6.58 5.74
N LEU A 629 -11.26 6.69 4.42
CA LEU A 629 -12.32 7.25 3.59
C LEU A 629 -12.80 6.20 2.59
N ALA A 630 -14.12 6.01 2.51
CA ALA A 630 -14.74 5.14 1.51
C ALA A 630 -14.64 5.74 0.09
N PRO A 631 -14.95 4.98 -0.97
CA PRO A 631 -15.19 5.55 -2.28
C PRO A 631 -16.26 6.65 -2.23
N GLY A 632 -15.94 7.81 -2.77
CA GLY A 632 -16.78 8.99 -2.69
C GLY A 632 -16.02 10.29 -2.96
N ASN A 633 -16.75 11.40 -2.84
CA ASN A 633 -16.22 12.74 -3.02
C ASN A 633 -15.98 13.37 -1.65
N TYR A 634 -14.81 13.96 -1.46
CA TYR A 634 -14.42 14.61 -0.21
C TYR A 634 -13.92 16.02 -0.47
N THR A 635 -14.29 16.92 0.43
CA THR A 635 -13.90 18.34 0.39
C THR A 635 -13.12 18.67 1.64
N ALA A 636 -11.96 19.29 1.47
CA ALA A 636 -11.20 19.85 2.55
C ALA A 636 -11.15 21.37 2.40
N ILE A 637 -11.61 22.09 3.43
CA ILE A 637 -11.67 23.54 3.45
C ILE A 637 -10.56 24.05 4.37
N VAL A 638 -9.71 24.92 3.84
CA VAL A 638 -8.69 25.64 4.60
C VAL A 638 -9.18 27.04 4.87
N THR A 639 -9.17 27.43 6.15
CA THR A 639 -9.48 28.79 6.60
C THR A 639 -8.41 29.29 7.56
N GLY A 640 -8.29 30.60 7.74
CA GLY A 640 -7.47 31.14 8.81
C GLY A 640 -8.23 31.21 10.13
N LYS A 641 -7.58 30.78 11.22
CA LYS A 641 -8.14 30.96 12.57
C LYS A 641 -8.49 32.43 12.81
N ASN A 642 -9.67 32.67 13.39
CA ASN A 642 -10.24 34.00 13.62
C ASN A 642 -10.40 34.86 12.35
N GLY A 643 -10.55 34.24 11.17
CA GLY A 643 -10.73 34.96 9.91
C GLY A 643 -9.45 35.60 9.37
N THR A 644 -8.29 35.13 9.79
CA THR A 644 -7.00 35.55 9.21
C THR A 644 -6.91 35.12 7.75
N THR A 645 -6.14 35.86 6.96
CA THR A 645 -5.92 35.58 5.53
C THR A 645 -4.45 35.46 5.23
N GLY A 646 -4.11 34.85 4.10
CA GLY A 646 -2.74 34.63 3.67
C GLY A 646 -2.62 33.47 2.70
N VAL A 647 -1.40 33.19 2.24
CA VAL A 647 -1.14 32.04 1.35
C VAL A 647 -1.09 30.77 2.19
N GLY A 648 -1.91 29.80 1.82
CA GLY A 648 -1.94 28.46 2.42
C GLY A 648 -1.60 27.39 1.40
N LEU A 649 -1.20 26.22 1.90
CA LEU A 649 -0.98 25.01 1.11
C LEU A 649 -1.83 23.90 1.69
N ILE A 650 -2.71 23.30 0.89
CA ILE A 650 -3.38 22.06 1.27
C ILE A 650 -2.71 20.88 0.56
N GLU A 651 -2.57 19.75 1.25
CA GLU A 651 -2.03 18.52 0.70
C GLU A 651 -2.88 17.31 1.06
N PHE A 652 -3.04 16.40 0.09
CA PHE A 652 -3.62 15.08 0.27
C PHE A 652 -2.55 14.03 -0.04
N TYR A 653 -2.43 13.05 0.85
CA TYR A 653 -1.57 11.88 0.66
C TYR A 653 -2.40 10.62 0.70
N SER A 654 -2.30 9.80 -0.34
CA SER A 654 -2.73 8.40 -0.29
C SER A 654 -1.68 7.63 0.52
N LEU A 655 -2.10 7.02 1.63
CA LEU A 655 -1.25 6.21 2.48
C LEU A 655 -1.53 4.72 2.24
N ARG A 656 -0.48 3.92 2.31
CA ARG A 656 -0.53 2.46 2.16
C ARG A 656 -0.24 1.76 3.47
#